data_AF-A0A9D5ETF9-F1
#
_entry.id   AF-A0A9D5ETF9-F1
#
_cell.length_a   1.000
_cell.length_b   1.000
_cell.length_c   1.000
_cell.angle_alpha   90.00
_cell.angle_beta   90.00
_cell.angle_gamma   90.00
#
_symmetry.space_group_name_H-M   'P 1'
#
loop_
_entity.id
_entity.type
_entity.pdbx_description
1 polymer ?
#
loop_
_entity_poly.entity_id
_entity_poly.type
_entity_poly.pdbx_seq_one_letter_code
_entity_poly.pdbx_strand_id
1 'polypeptide(L)'
;MRRRQRRGRLHPSRHPAPAVLPMTFFLLNYCLAACSIASGGGQLPQTDPARLPKNQVLVEICEAGIPHIDRWPLLPLPVAETLQTPAFGFSKLPHRYIDTGVREDRPNPFLLRASANVEWSAGSHRILLRARGASRLLIDGKVVLTTAFPLNMADGHNPIPTKYLDLAPDFRFAPPGNREAWTTLKVAGGSHVVVLETIVGGKIGKTSNRRPELGETVVAISPEGKPSFELVGFGKAVPYTDAGWTEYAIAEQTAVERTEAERRAAAFKSESAFWAKRRELATSWLAATPEAKVPALAAGFPANNAIDHFVAEKLAGRKTGNAAGTVDFATHVRPILEAKCLSCHQGAKAKGGLRLDSPSDAVVAGKPDASPLLQRVISKDETEVMPPKGDRLSAEDVRVLRTWISEGGSWESRGGKVTPLSDDYAFIRRVTLDTVGLIPTTAEVEAFLADSSPNKRAKLIDRLLADPRRAGHWVGYWQDVLAENPNILNPTLNNTGPFRWWLHEAFLDAKPFDVMVTELVRMRGSLHDGGPAGFGMASENDVPMAEKGVIVATALLGTNMKCARCHDAPANKATQKELFGLAAMLGAKEIKVPKTSSVPQDKLHTGKQKLISVTLKPGTVVEPAWPFADFAKELPAAALPTKPTPRDRLAAFLTLPGNERFAQVAVNRVWKRLMGRGIVEPADDWERGQPTHPELLRYLAREFVRSGYDLRHIERLILNSHAYQRATDPALKEPDSLYAAPARRRLTAEQVVDSLFAAAGKDLGVGEVSLDLDGGRDIKNSISLGVPKRAWEFASTSNERDRPSLALPRVQAVVDLLEAFGWRASRQDAATDRETAPNVLQPAIMGNGTTSVWLTRMSDDHGVTALSLEARTVEQLVDMLYLRVLTRKPTAEEREAMATHLRDGFETRRVANPVSPPTVRKPPRYVTWSNHLIPEATTIKNELEIAARAGDPPTPKLQEGWRRKMEDAVWVLLNAPEFVFTP
;
A
#
# COMPACT_ATOMS: atom_id res chain seq x y z
N MET A 1 36.53 24.32 -32.53
CA MET A 1 36.83 25.23 -33.66
C MET A 1 35.62 26.12 -33.97
N ARG A 2 35.85 27.29 -34.59
CA ARG A 2 34.88 28.23 -35.22
C ARG A 2 33.75 28.85 -34.36
N ARG A 3 34.05 30.05 -33.84
CA ARG A 3 33.08 31.11 -33.47
C ARG A 3 32.30 31.61 -34.69
N ARG A 4 31.12 32.22 -34.46
CA ARG A 4 30.63 33.39 -35.24
C ARG A 4 29.95 34.42 -34.32
N GLN A 5 30.51 35.64 -34.27
CA GLN A 5 29.85 36.85 -33.78
C GLN A 5 29.16 37.57 -34.94
N ARG A 6 28.15 38.41 -34.67
CA ARG A 6 27.89 39.65 -35.41
C ARG A 6 27.31 40.74 -34.48
N ARG A 7 27.56 42.00 -34.82
CA ARG A 7 27.32 43.20 -34.00
C ARG A 7 26.16 44.07 -34.52
N GLY A 8 25.34 44.58 -33.60
CA GLY A 8 24.94 46.00 -33.41
C GLY A 8 24.24 46.83 -34.52
N ARG A 9 23.30 47.69 -34.08
CA ARG A 9 23.36 49.18 -34.16
C ARG A 9 22.11 49.86 -33.54
N LEU A 10 22.25 51.14 -33.16
CA LEU A 10 21.15 52.08 -32.82
C LEU A 10 20.84 52.97 -34.05
N HIS A 11 19.92 53.95 -34.11
CA HIS A 11 19.07 54.73 -33.16
C HIS A 11 17.98 55.46 -34.04
N PRO A 12 17.35 56.61 -33.70
CA PRO A 12 16.75 57.18 -32.47
C PRO A 12 15.29 57.73 -32.67
N SER A 13 14.80 58.58 -31.75
CA SER A 13 13.75 59.65 -31.90
C SER A 13 12.26 59.30 -31.65
N ARG A 14 11.36 60.21 -31.19
CA ARG A 14 11.44 61.50 -30.44
C ARG A 14 10.03 61.94 -29.91
N HIS A 15 9.92 62.36 -28.63
CA HIS A 15 8.96 63.34 -28.01
C HIS A 15 7.41 63.13 -28.07
N PRO A 16 6.57 63.88 -27.28
CA PRO A 16 6.82 64.76 -26.11
C PRO A 16 5.97 64.45 -24.84
N ALA A 17 6.19 65.22 -23.75
CA ALA A 17 5.34 65.33 -22.54
C ALA A 17 4.36 66.55 -22.67
N PRO A 18 3.42 66.89 -21.73
CA PRO A 18 3.63 67.26 -20.30
C PRO A 18 2.57 66.60 -19.35
N ALA A 19 2.42 66.84 -18.03
CA ALA A 19 2.61 68.04 -17.20
C ALA A 19 2.95 67.75 -15.71
N VAL A 20 3.17 68.82 -14.93
CA VAL A 20 3.95 68.85 -13.67
C VAL A 20 3.20 69.63 -12.57
N LEU A 21 3.47 69.28 -11.30
CA LEU A 21 3.37 70.03 -10.01
C LEU A 21 2.49 69.36 -8.93
N PRO A 22 2.80 69.51 -7.63
CA PRO A 22 4.15 69.44 -7.03
C PRO A 22 4.23 68.53 -5.78
N MET A 23 5.43 68.00 -5.50
CA MET A 23 5.76 67.41 -4.20
C MET A 23 6.00 68.50 -3.14
N THR A 24 5.52 68.29 -1.93
CA THR A 24 6.21 68.68 -0.68
C THR A 24 5.70 67.78 0.45
N PHE A 25 6.51 67.56 1.49
CA PHE A 25 6.36 66.50 2.52
C PHE A 25 6.50 65.05 2.01
N PHE A 26 7.76 64.57 1.85
CA PHE A 26 8.18 63.20 2.25
C PHE A 26 9.71 63.02 2.12
N LEU A 27 10.51 63.79 2.86
CA LEU A 27 11.97 63.65 2.90
C LEU A 27 12.51 63.79 4.34
N LEU A 28 12.27 62.76 5.17
CA LEU A 28 13.04 62.55 6.41
C LEU A 28 13.15 61.07 6.86
N ASN A 29 12.31 60.16 6.36
CA ASN A 29 12.35 58.72 6.76
C ASN A 29 13.25 57.81 5.90
N TYR A 30 13.90 58.33 4.84
CA TYR A 30 14.60 57.47 3.87
C TYR A 30 16.06 57.12 4.23
N CYS A 31 16.69 57.78 5.21
CA CYS A 31 18.09 57.54 5.55
C CYS A 31 18.34 56.42 6.57
N LEU A 32 17.32 55.94 7.30
CA LEU A 32 17.47 54.82 8.25
C LEU A 32 17.19 53.43 7.64
N ALA A 33 16.55 53.37 6.47
CA ALA A 33 16.27 52.10 5.78
C ALA A 33 17.48 51.53 4.99
N ALA A 34 18.47 52.36 4.67
CA ALA A 34 19.55 52.01 3.75
C ALA A 34 20.64 51.08 4.34
N CYS A 35 20.78 50.99 5.66
CA CYS A 35 21.78 50.13 6.31
C CYS A 35 21.34 48.66 6.52
N SER A 36 20.07 48.30 6.28
CA SER A 36 19.57 46.93 6.52
C SER A 36 19.74 45.97 5.33
N ILE A 37 20.39 46.40 4.24
CA ILE A 37 20.40 45.66 2.97
C ILE A 37 21.35 44.44 2.99
N ALA A 38 22.21 44.32 4.01
CA ALA A 38 23.11 43.19 4.20
C ALA A 38 22.45 41.93 4.82
N SER A 39 21.20 42.00 5.31
CA SER A 39 20.58 40.95 6.13
C SER A 39 19.17 40.51 5.67
N GLY A 40 18.94 40.42 4.36
CA GLY A 40 17.77 39.70 3.81
C GLY A 40 16.40 40.23 4.27
N GLY A 41 16.29 41.54 4.48
CA GLY A 41 15.20 42.20 5.20
C GLY A 41 13.78 41.86 4.70
N GLY A 42 13.08 41.09 5.52
CA GLY A 42 11.62 40.98 5.58
C GLY A 42 11.17 41.22 7.02
N GLN A 43 10.02 41.85 7.22
CA GLN A 43 9.55 42.26 8.55
C GLN A 43 9.53 41.06 9.52
N LEU A 44 10.01 41.27 10.75
CA LEU A 44 9.95 40.25 11.81
C LEU A 44 8.52 40.16 12.36
N PRO A 45 8.04 38.96 12.73
CA PRO A 45 6.73 38.82 13.36
C PRO A 45 6.69 39.56 14.69
N GLN A 46 5.65 40.36 14.92
CA GLN A 46 5.31 40.87 16.25
C GLN A 46 4.42 39.83 16.94
N THR A 47 5.00 39.08 17.88
CA THR A 47 4.27 38.09 18.67
C THR A 47 3.81 38.72 19.96
N ASP A 48 2.50 38.76 20.21
CA ASP A 48 1.90 39.24 21.46
C ASP A 48 2.02 38.13 22.53
N PRO A 49 2.85 38.30 23.58
CA PRO A 49 3.08 37.25 24.58
C PRO A 49 1.81 36.86 25.33
N ALA A 50 0.82 37.76 25.43
CA ALA A 50 -0.45 37.50 26.12
C ALA A 50 -1.39 36.58 25.34
N ARG A 51 -1.13 36.33 24.03
CA ARG A 51 -1.92 35.45 23.17
C ARG A 51 -1.36 34.03 23.05
N LEU A 52 -0.15 33.80 23.56
CA LEU A 52 0.48 32.47 23.49
C LEU A 52 -0.15 31.51 24.51
N PRO A 53 -0.39 30.24 24.13
CA PRO A 53 -0.97 29.25 25.04
C PRO A 53 -0.01 28.97 26.20
N LYS A 54 -0.58 28.74 27.40
CA LYS A 54 0.22 28.33 28.56
C LYS A 54 0.71 26.89 28.38
N ASN A 55 1.99 26.67 28.67
CA ASN A 55 2.64 25.36 28.68
C ASN A 55 2.55 24.56 27.37
N GLN A 56 2.38 25.23 26.22
CA GLN A 56 2.39 24.62 24.89
C GLN A 56 3.05 25.57 23.88
N VAL A 57 3.58 25.00 22.80
CA VAL A 57 4.06 25.76 21.64
C VAL A 57 2.91 25.94 20.66
N LEU A 58 2.54 27.18 20.37
CA LEU A 58 1.61 27.51 19.28
C LEU A 58 2.33 27.33 17.95
N VAL A 59 1.71 26.63 17.00
CA VAL A 59 2.24 26.43 15.65
C VAL A 59 1.25 27.00 14.66
N GLU A 60 1.67 28.01 13.91
CA GLU A 60 0.91 28.68 12.87
C GLU A 60 1.47 28.27 11.49
N ILE A 61 0.62 27.76 10.61
CA ILE A 61 0.96 27.49 9.22
C ILE A 61 0.40 28.63 8.36
N CYS A 62 1.28 29.29 7.61
CA CYS A 62 0.93 30.35 6.67
C CYS A 62 1.16 29.81 5.25
N GLU A 63 0.14 29.89 4.39
CA GLU A 63 0.18 29.29 3.04
C GLU A 63 0.04 30.32 1.89
N ALA A 64 -0.34 31.57 2.20
CA ALA A 64 -0.55 32.64 1.24
C ALA A 64 0.50 33.75 1.38
N GLY A 65 0.80 34.46 0.27
CA GLY A 65 1.71 35.61 0.25
C GLY A 65 3.21 35.27 0.24
N ILE A 66 3.57 34.00 0.06
CA ILE A 66 4.95 33.52 0.17
C ILE A 66 5.69 33.70 -1.16
N PRO A 67 6.93 34.25 -1.16
CA PRO A 67 7.68 34.42 -2.39
C PRO A 67 7.90 33.10 -3.14
N HIS A 68 7.61 33.10 -4.44
CA HIS A 68 7.97 31.99 -5.35
C HIS A 68 9.46 32.05 -5.78
N ILE A 69 10.34 32.44 -4.85
CA ILE A 69 11.80 32.52 -4.95
C ILE A 69 12.37 32.30 -3.54
N ASP A 70 13.63 31.85 -3.44
CA ASP A 70 14.31 31.65 -2.16
C ASP A 70 14.62 33.00 -1.46
N ARG A 71 13.60 33.58 -0.82
CA ARG A 71 13.62 34.85 -0.07
C ARG A 71 12.58 34.83 1.07
N TRP A 72 12.92 35.46 2.20
CA TRP A 72 11.96 35.72 3.28
C TRP A 72 10.78 36.61 2.83
N PRO A 73 9.56 36.40 3.34
CA PRO A 73 8.42 37.28 3.12
C PRO A 73 8.71 38.72 3.56
N LEU A 74 8.26 39.71 2.78
CA LEU A 74 8.45 41.12 3.10
C LEU A 74 7.57 41.62 4.25
N LEU A 75 6.36 41.07 4.35
CA LEU A 75 5.31 41.42 5.31
C LEU A 75 4.91 40.19 6.13
N PRO A 76 4.33 40.37 7.33
CA PRO A 76 3.71 39.28 8.07
C PRO A 76 2.64 38.57 7.23
N LEU A 77 2.68 37.24 7.23
CA LEU A 77 1.75 36.42 6.46
C LEU A 77 0.47 36.12 7.25
N PRO A 78 -0.68 35.95 6.58
CA PRO A 78 -1.89 35.47 7.22
C PRO A 78 -1.75 34.00 7.62
N VAL A 79 -2.21 33.69 8.83
CA VAL A 79 -2.29 32.32 9.35
C VAL A 79 -3.45 31.59 8.67
N ALA A 80 -3.16 30.44 8.08
CA ALA A 80 -4.16 29.57 7.46
C ALA A 80 -4.65 28.48 8.43
N GLU A 81 -3.78 28.01 9.33
CA GLU A 81 -4.03 26.90 10.24
C GLU A 81 -3.22 27.07 11.53
N THR A 82 -3.79 26.67 12.67
CA THR A 82 -3.11 26.66 13.98
C THR A 82 -3.14 25.28 14.62
N LEU A 83 -2.02 24.89 15.23
CA LEU A 83 -1.79 23.64 15.97
C LEU A 83 -1.11 23.96 17.32
N GLN A 84 -1.07 22.99 18.24
CA GLN A 84 -0.30 23.08 19.47
C GLN A 84 0.53 21.80 19.67
N THR A 85 1.74 21.93 20.21
CA THR A 85 2.67 20.82 20.48
C THR A 85 3.39 21.06 21.82
N PRO A 86 3.83 20.01 22.54
CA PRO A 86 4.59 20.18 23.79
C PRO A 86 5.98 20.83 23.60
N ALA A 87 6.62 20.73 22.43
CA ALA A 87 7.99 21.19 22.25
C ALA A 87 8.28 21.73 20.84
N PHE A 88 9.34 22.52 20.71
CA PHE A 88 9.92 22.96 19.43
C PHE A 88 10.70 21.82 18.76
N GLY A 89 10.03 20.70 18.50
CA GLY A 89 10.55 19.60 17.71
C GLY A 89 9.49 19.10 16.75
N PHE A 90 9.84 19.03 15.47
CA PHE A 90 8.90 18.74 14.38
C PHE A 90 9.53 17.76 13.38
N SER A 91 8.97 16.55 13.29
CA SER A 91 9.34 15.55 12.27
C SER A 91 8.42 15.58 11.05
N LYS A 92 7.13 15.92 11.23
CA LYS A 92 6.14 16.06 10.16
C LYS A 92 5.05 17.09 10.52
N LEU A 93 4.11 17.30 9.60
CA LEU A 93 2.89 18.08 9.85
C LEU A 93 1.65 17.26 9.48
N PRO A 94 0.50 17.51 10.12
CA PRO A 94 -0.76 16.94 9.68
C PRO A 94 -1.07 17.30 8.22
N HIS A 95 -1.51 16.31 7.44
CA HIS A 95 -1.98 16.52 6.08
C HIS A 95 -3.22 17.44 6.01
N ARG A 96 -3.42 18.08 4.85
CA ARG A 96 -4.69 18.71 4.47
C ARG A 96 -5.60 17.66 3.82
N TYR A 97 -6.91 17.93 3.87
CA TYR A 97 -7.93 17.06 3.30
C TYR A 97 -8.99 17.89 2.56
N ILE A 98 -9.37 17.47 1.36
CA ILE A 98 -10.53 18.03 0.64
C ILE A 98 -11.85 17.58 1.30
N ASP A 99 -12.95 18.20 0.89
CA ASP A 99 -14.35 17.86 1.22
C ASP A 99 -14.67 16.35 1.37
N THR A 100 -14.12 15.47 0.51
CA THR A 100 -14.32 14.01 0.61
C THR A 100 -13.45 13.31 1.67
N GLY A 101 -12.76 14.03 2.56
CA GLY A 101 -11.84 13.43 3.53
C GLY A 101 -10.68 12.68 2.85
N VAL A 102 -10.14 13.28 1.79
CA VAL A 102 -9.07 12.73 0.94
C VAL A 102 -7.90 13.70 0.93
N ARG A 103 -6.66 13.20 1.01
CA ARG A 103 -5.44 14.03 1.11
C ARG A 103 -5.40 15.12 0.05
N GLU A 104 -4.94 16.31 0.43
CA GLU A 104 -4.79 17.49 -0.43
C GLU A 104 -3.35 18.00 -0.39
N ASP A 105 -2.83 18.47 -1.52
CA ASP A 105 -1.51 19.09 -1.60
C ASP A 105 -1.52 20.48 -0.91
N ARG A 106 -0.56 20.75 -0.02
CA ARG A 106 -0.32 22.12 0.49
C ARG A 106 0.32 23.00 -0.58
N PRO A 107 0.07 24.33 -0.60
CA PRO A 107 0.84 25.27 -1.41
C PRO A 107 2.35 25.14 -1.16
N ASN A 108 3.16 25.15 -2.22
CA ASN A 108 4.61 24.96 -2.13
C ASN A 108 5.36 26.15 -2.76
N PRO A 109 6.22 26.88 -2.02
CA PRO A 109 6.50 26.72 -0.57
C PRO A 109 5.37 27.20 0.34
N PHE A 110 5.42 26.77 1.61
CA PHE A 110 4.66 27.35 2.72
C PHE A 110 5.57 27.76 3.90
N LEU A 111 5.06 28.47 4.90
CA LEU A 111 5.80 28.90 6.10
C LEU A 111 5.17 28.27 7.36
N LEU A 112 6.00 27.71 8.23
CA LEU A 112 5.63 27.37 9.60
C LEU A 112 6.24 28.40 10.56
N ARG A 113 5.43 28.91 11.49
CA ARG A 113 5.87 29.68 12.66
C ARG A 113 5.49 28.91 13.93
N ALA A 114 6.46 28.60 14.78
CA ALA A 114 6.22 28.09 16.13
C ALA A 114 6.55 29.18 17.16
N SER A 115 5.77 29.31 18.24
CA SER A 115 5.92 30.38 19.23
C SER A 115 5.46 29.96 20.63
N ALA A 116 6.22 30.34 21.66
CA ALA A 116 5.88 30.06 23.06
C ALA A 116 6.57 31.03 24.04
N ASN A 117 5.98 31.21 25.23
CA ASN A 117 6.65 31.82 26.38
C ASN A 117 7.36 30.70 27.17
N VAL A 118 8.68 30.76 27.27
CA VAL A 118 9.50 29.72 27.92
C VAL A 118 10.24 30.33 29.10
N GLU A 119 10.16 29.68 30.26
CA GLU A 119 10.92 30.06 31.46
C GLU A 119 12.33 29.50 31.41
N TRP A 120 13.34 30.35 31.57
CA TRP A 120 14.75 29.93 31.71
C TRP A 120 15.36 30.50 33.00
N SER A 121 16.36 29.82 33.54
CA SER A 121 17.15 30.36 34.66
C SER A 121 18.07 31.49 34.18
N ALA A 122 18.43 32.43 35.05
CA ALA A 122 19.48 33.38 34.73
C ALA A 122 20.80 32.64 34.48
N GLY A 123 21.51 32.94 33.39
CA GLY A 123 22.74 32.21 33.05
C GLY A 123 23.14 32.27 31.58
N SER A 124 24.18 31.49 31.25
CA SER A 124 24.72 31.30 29.89
C SER A 124 24.35 29.91 29.37
N HIS A 125 23.36 29.83 28.49
CA HIS A 125 22.85 28.57 27.93
C HIS A 125 23.35 28.39 26.50
N ARG A 126 23.60 27.15 26.07
CA ARG A 126 23.88 26.88 24.64
C ARG A 126 22.56 26.56 23.96
N ILE A 127 22.30 27.16 22.81
CA ILE A 127 21.07 26.95 22.04
C ILE A 127 21.39 26.53 20.62
N LEU A 128 20.62 25.57 20.11
CA LEU A 128 20.73 24.96 18.78
C LEU A 128 19.45 25.21 17.98
N LEU A 129 19.63 25.54 16.71
CA LEU A 129 18.61 25.51 15.67
C LEU A 129 19.03 24.49 14.60
N ARG A 130 18.16 23.52 14.30
CA ARG A 130 18.31 22.59 13.17
C ARG A 130 17.05 22.60 12.32
N ALA A 131 17.18 22.58 10.99
CA ALA A 131 16.05 22.49 10.05
C ALA A 131 16.48 22.11 8.63
N ARG A 132 15.59 21.48 7.85
CA ARG A 132 15.74 21.30 6.39
C ARG A 132 15.48 22.60 5.62
N GLY A 133 14.48 23.37 6.05
CA GLY A 133 14.09 24.65 5.48
C GLY A 133 15.03 25.82 5.82
N ALA A 134 14.83 26.95 5.13
CA ALA A 134 15.42 28.22 5.54
C ALA A 134 14.71 28.68 6.82
N SER A 135 15.45 28.88 7.91
CA SER A 135 14.84 29.09 9.24
C SER A 135 15.46 30.28 9.98
N ARG A 136 14.68 30.93 10.84
CA ARG A 136 15.14 31.96 11.78
C ARG A 136 14.54 31.71 13.15
N LEU A 137 15.39 31.71 14.18
CA LEU A 137 15.02 31.63 15.58
C LEU A 137 15.16 33.02 16.19
N LEU A 138 14.07 33.52 16.76
CA LEU A 138 14.00 34.77 17.49
C LEU A 138 13.80 34.50 18.98
N ILE A 139 14.41 35.33 19.81
CA ILE A 139 14.19 35.39 21.26
C ILE A 139 13.96 36.85 21.62
N ASP A 140 12.83 37.13 22.27
CA ASP A 140 12.39 38.48 22.64
C ASP A 140 12.43 39.47 21.45
N GLY A 141 11.96 38.98 20.29
CA GLY A 141 11.91 39.73 19.02
C GLY A 141 13.24 39.89 18.28
N LYS A 142 14.37 39.41 18.82
CA LYS A 142 15.69 39.50 18.18
C LYS A 142 16.06 38.18 17.52
N VAL A 143 16.51 38.20 16.27
CA VAL A 143 17.04 37.00 15.60
C VAL A 143 18.34 36.57 16.27
N VAL A 144 18.39 35.34 16.78
CA VAL A 144 19.55 34.76 17.49
C VAL A 144 20.26 33.73 16.62
N LEU A 145 19.54 32.92 15.84
CA LEU A 145 20.09 31.91 14.93
C LEU A 145 19.33 31.90 13.59
N THR A 146 20.02 31.50 12.53
CA THR A 146 19.42 31.31 11.19
C THR A 146 20.02 30.11 10.47
N THR A 147 19.22 29.37 9.71
CA THR A 147 19.69 28.42 8.69
C THR A 147 19.49 29.01 7.29
N ALA A 148 20.46 28.79 6.40
CA ALA A 148 20.41 29.29 5.03
C ALA A 148 19.32 28.60 4.19
N PHE A 149 18.89 29.26 3.11
CA PHE A 149 18.11 28.61 2.04
C PHE A 149 18.89 27.41 1.48
N PRO A 150 18.23 26.30 1.11
CA PRO A 150 18.92 25.16 0.53
C PRO A 150 19.59 25.57 -0.79
N LEU A 151 20.79 25.07 -1.02
CA LEU A 151 21.50 25.29 -2.29
C LEU A 151 20.89 24.46 -3.42
N ASN A 152 21.22 24.79 -4.67
CA ASN A 152 20.89 23.95 -5.82
C ASN A 152 22.03 22.94 -6.05
N MET A 153 21.86 21.71 -5.57
CA MET A 153 22.94 20.70 -5.45
C MET A 153 22.66 19.44 -6.32
N ALA A 154 22.00 19.62 -7.47
CA ALA A 154 21.42 18.50 -8.24
C ALA A 154 22.36 17.81 -9.25
N ASP A 155 23.63 18.22 -9.35
CA ASP A 155 24.58 17.73 -10.37
C ASP A 155 25.20 16.35 -10.07
N GLY A 156 25.17 15.90 -8.81
CA GLY A 156 25.66 14.60 -8.37
C GLY A 156 27.12 14.57 -7.91
N HIS A 157 27.84 15.70 -7.96
CA HIS A 157 29.28 15.76 -7.67
C HIS A 157 29.63 16.40 -6.32
N ASN A 158 28.64 16.62 -5.45
CA ASN A 158 28.86 17.29 -4.18
C ASN A 158 29.67 16.43 -3.20
N PRO A 159 30.51 17.02 -2.33
CA PRO A 159 31.29 16.27 -1.37
C PRO A 159 30.37 15.59 -0.34
N ILE A 160 30.74 14.38 0.08
CA ILE A 160 30.06 13.68 1.18
C ILE A 160 30.39 14.39 2.50
N PRO A 161 29.40 14.75 3.33
CA PRO A 161 29.65 15.46 4.58
C PRO A 161 30.52 14.64 5.55
N THR A 162 31.65 15.23 5.94
CA THR A 162 32.59 14.66 6.94
C THR A 162 32.65 15.49 8.22
N LYS A 163 32.02 16.67 8.25
CA LYS A 163 31.97 17.58 9.39
C LYS A 163 30.53 17.74 9.84
N TYR A 164 30.29 17.48 11.12
CA TYR A 164 29.00 17.62 11.78
C TYR A 164 29.18 18.43 13.06
N LEU A 165 28.12 19.03 13.59
CA LEU A 165 28.17 19.54 14.96
C LEU A 165 28.27 18.38 15.94
N ASP A 166 29.12 18.55 16.94
CA ASP A 166 29.34 17.61 18.04
C ASP A 166 29.46 18.44 19.32
N LEU A 167 28.32 18.71 19.96
CA LEU A 167 28.23 19.66 21.07
C LEU A 167 28.10 18.98 22.45
N ALA A 168 27.94 17.65 22.48
CA ALA A 168 27.75 16.86 23.69
C ALA A 168 28.10 15.37 23.45
N PRO A 169 28.48 14.60 24.49
CA PRO A 169 28.78 13.17 24.36
C PRO A 169 27.62 12.31 23.80
N ASP A 170 26.39 12.78 23.97
CA ASP A 170 25.12 12.14 23.59
C ASP A 170 24.37 12.87 22.44
N PHE A 171 24.96 13.97 21.93
CA PHE A 171 24.42 14.76 20.82
C PHE A 171 24.07 13.91 19.60
N ARG A 172 22.84 14.09 19.09
CA ARG A 172 22.36 13.49 17.84
C ARG A 172 22.93 14.20 16.61
N PHE A 173 23.54 13.49 15.66
CA PHE A 173 24.02 14.09 14.40
C PHE A 173 22.89 14.48 13.44
N ALA A 174 23.13 15.46 12.56
CA ALA A 174 22.13 15.95 11.61
C ALA A 174 21.75 14.92 10.53
N PRO A 175 20.45 14.69 10.26
CA PRO A 175 20.03 13.87 9.12
C PRO A 175 20.28 14.59 7.78
N PRO A 176 20.30 13.87 6.65
CA PRO A 176 20.51 14.44 5.31
C PRO A 176 19.65 15.68 5.00
N GLY A 177 20.26 16.67 4.34
CA GLY A 177 19.60 17.92 3.92
C GLY A 177 19.33 18.95 5.02
N ASN A 178 19.43 18.58 6.31
CA ASN A 178 19.26 19.51 7.42
C ASN A 178 20.51 20.41 7.58
N ARG A 179 20.29 21.65 8.03
CA ARG A 179 21.32 22.64 8.38
C ARG A 179 21.21 22.97 9.85
N GLU A 180 22.34 23.36 10.44
CA GLU A 180 22.44 23.65 11.86
C GLU A 180 23.11 25.00 12.11
N ALA A 181 22.69 25.66 13.18
CA ALA A 181 23.36 26.81 13.76
C ALA A 181 23.25 26.72 15.29
N TRP A 182 24.27 27.15 16.03
CA TRP A 182 24.24 27.17 17.49
C TRP A 182 24.98 28.39 18.03
N THR A 183 24.67 28.80 19.26
CA THR A 183 25.38 29.87 19.98
C THR A 183 25.25 29.71 21.50
N THR A 184 26.02 30.49 22.25
CA THR A 184 25.80 30.70 23.68
C THR A 184 24.95 31.95 23.88
N LEU A 185 23.77 31.78 24.46
CA LEU A 185 22.81 32.81 24.80
C LEU A 185 22.89 33.12 26.30
N LYS A 186 23.13 34.39 26.64
CA LYS A 186 23.05 34.86 28.03
C LYS A 186 21.67 35.46 28.30
N VAL A 187 20.97 34.96 29.32
CA VAL A 187 19.61 35.38 29.68
C VAL A 187 19.55 35.89 31.13
N ALA A 188 18.63 36.81 31.39
CA ALA A 188 18.43 37.43 32.71
C ALA A 188 17.62 36.57 33.69
N GLY A 189 17.00 35.49 33.18
CA GLY A 189 16.10 34.62 33.92
C GLY A 189 14.64 35.08 33.86
N GLY A 190 13.72 34.11 33.89
CA GLY A 190 12.28 34.31 33.76
C GLY A 190 11.75 34.00 32.35
N SER A 191 10.62 34.60 32.01
CA SER A 191 9.88 34.33 30.76
C SER A 191 10.53 34.98 29.54
N HIS A 192 10.78 34.18 28.52
CA HIS A 192 11.31 34.60 27.22
C HIS A 192 10.38 34.18 26.08
N VAL A 193 10.19 35.07 25.10
CA VAL A 193 9.34 34.82 23.92
C VAL A 193 10.21 34.15 22.85
N VAL A 194 10.02 32.84 22.66
CA VAL A 194 10.75 32.05 21.65
C VAL A 194 9.90 31.93 20.40
N VAL A 195 10.43 32.31 19.23
CA VAL A 195 9.76 32.20 17.93
C VAL A 195 10.67 31.53 16.91
N LEU A 196 10.24 30.41 16.35
CA LEU A 196 10.87 29.78 15.19
C LEU A 196 10.03 30.07 13.95
N GLU A 197 10.62 30.58 12.88
CA GLU A 197 10.01 30.57 11.54
C GLU A 197 10.85 29.69 10.60
N THR A 198 10.20 28.85 9.80
CA THR A 198 10.85 28.00 8.79
C THR A 198 10.04 27.94 7.50
N ILE A 199 10.72 28.11 6.35
CA ILE A 199 10.13 27.96 5.01
C ILE A 199 10.23 26.49 4.60
N VAL A 200 9.08 25.88 4.37
CA VAL A 200 8.92 24.45 4.04
C VAL A 200 8.76 24.29 2.52
N GLY A 201 9.50 23.35 1.94
CA GLY A 201 9.63 23.22 0.48
C GLY A 201 10.58 24.27 -0.10
N GLY A 202 10.19 24.92 -1.19
CA GLY A 202 10.97 25.99 -1.84
C GLY A 202 11.12 25.80 -3.34
N LYS A 203 11.78 26.76 -4.02
CA LYS A 203 11.94 26.73 -5.47
C LYS A 203 13.39 26.75 -5.92
N ILE A 204 13.71 25.83 -6.83
CA ILE A 204 14.98 25.81 -7.56
C ILE A 204 14.78 26.63 -8.85
N GLY A 205 15.36 27.82 -8.90
CA GLY A 205 15.16 28.76 -10.01
C GLY A 205 13.70 29.23 -10.11
N LYS A 206 13.12 29.21 -11.31
CA LYS A 206 11.75 29.74 -11.55
C LYS A 206 10.65 28.68 -11.53
N THR A 207 10.96 27.45 -11.90
CA THR A 207 9.97 26.43 -12.31
C THR A 207 10.02 25.14 -11.52
N SER A 208 11.08 24.91 -10.73
CA SER A 208 11.30 23.64 -10.04
C SER A 208 10.96 23.74 -8.55
N ASN A 209 10.28 22.74 -8.00
CA ASN A 209 9.78 22.73 -6.63
C ASN A 209 10.47 21.62 -5.81
N ARG A 210 10.96 21.95 -4.61
CA ARG A 210 11.49 20.98 -3.64
C ARG A 210 10.36 20.23 -2.93
N ARG A 211 10.66 19.09 -2.30
CA ARG A 211 9.68 18.35 -1.47
C ARG A 211 9.26 19.21 -0.25
N PRO A 212 7.96 19.37 0.05
CA PRO A 212 7.47 20.23 1.13
C PRO A 212 7.56 19.55 2.51
N GLU A 213 8.76 19.17 2.93
CA GLU A 213 9.04 18.41 4.15
C GLU A 213 9.83 19.24 5.18
N LEU A 214 9.60 18.98 6.47
CA LEU A 214 10.34 19.62 7.57
C LEU A 214 11.73 19.00 7.82
N GLY A 215 11.94 17.73 7.46
CA GLY A 215 13.11 16.97 7.91
C GLY A 215 13.10 16.86 9.44
N GLU A 216 14.22 17.22 10.07
CA GLU A 216 14.33 17.30 11.53
C GLU A 216 14.43 18.77 11.92
N THR A 217 13.28 19.42 12.12
CA THR A 217 13.22 20.83 12.50
C THR A 217 13.08 20.94 14.01
N VAL A 218 14.12 21.44 14.69
CA VAL A 218 14.15 21.54 16.16
C VAL A 218 14.78 22.82 16.67
N VAL A 219 14.36 23.23 17.88
CA VAL A 219 15.09 24.14 18.77
C VAL A 219 15.43 23.37 20.04
N ALA A 220 16.72 23.26 20.36
CA ALA A 220 17.20 22.55 21.54
C ALA A 220 18.10 23.46 22.39
N ILE A 221 18.06 23.26 23.71
CA ILE A 221 18.84 24.02 24.70
C ILE A 221 19.70 23.07 25.53
N SER A 222 20.88 23.54 25.90
CA SER A 222 21.74 22.94 26.92
C SER A 222 21.92 23.99 28.02
N PRO A 223 21.25 23.83 29.17
CA PRO A 223 21.36 24.75 30.31
C PRO A 223 22.80 24.90 30.82
N GLU A 224 23.05 25.99 31.55
CA GLU A 224 24.39 26.28 32.08
C GLU A 224 24.83 25.14 33.03
N GLY A 225 26.08 24.68 32.87
CA GLY A 225 26.63 23.56 33.63
C GLY A 225 26.17 22.16 33.17
N LYS A 226 25.21 22.02 32.24
CA LYS A 226 24.83 20.71 31.67
C LYS A 226 25.58 20.43 30.35
N PRO A 227 26.09 19.20 30.11
CA PRO A 227 26.74 18.85 28.86
C PRO A 227 25.73 18.52 27.73
N SER A 228 24.60 17.89 28.05
CA SER A 228 23.58 17.41 27.10
C SER A 228 22.63 18.52 26.66
N PHE A 229 21.94 18.28 25.54
CA PHE A 229 20.85 19.13 25.03
C PHE A 229 19.48 18.46 25.29
N GLU A 230 18.46 19.28 25.46
CA GLU A 230 17.04 18.90 25.53
C GLU A 230 16.20 19.79 24.60
N LEU A 231 15.08 19.30 24.07
CA LEU A 231 14.19 20.14 23.24
C LEU A 231 13.63 21.30 24.07
N VAL A 232 13.58 22.49 23.50
CA VAL A 232 12.86 23.63 24.12
C VAL A 232 11.37 23.30 24.09
N GLY A 233 10.71 23.30 25.25
CA GLY A 233 9.32 22.86 25.37
C GLY A 233 8.83 22.78 26.80
N PHE A 234 7.77 22.01 27.00
CA PHE A 234 7.01 21.90 28.26
C PHE A 234 6.73 20.44 28.63
N GLY A 235 6.46 20.18 29.91
CA GLY A 235 6.14 18.85 30.42
C GLY A 235 7.40 18.01 30.70
N LYS A 236 7.40 16.74 30.30
CA LYS A 236 8.57 15.85 30.43
C LYS A 236 9.69 16.38 29.53
N ALA A 237 10.85 16.68 30.11
CA ALA A 237 12.05 17.04 29.35
C ALA A 237 12.36 15.95 28.30
N VAL A 238 12.66 16.36 27.07
CA VAL A 238 12.97 15.46 25.95
C VAL A 238 14.47 15.58 25.65
N PRO A 239 15.30 14.61 26.07
CA PRO A 239 16.73 14.62 25.74
C PRO A 239 16.94 14.60 24.23
N TYR A 240 17.78 15.49 23.72
CA TYR A 240 18.07 15.59 22.29
C TYR A 240 19.21 14.64 21.89
N THR A 241 18.92 13.35 22.07
CA THR A 241 19.77 12.21 21.75
C THR A 241 19.07 11.35 20.69
N ASP A 242 19.75 10.36 20.11
CA ASP A 242 19.12 9.45 19.13
C ASP A 242 17.91 8.70 19.72
N ALA A 243 18.01 8.25 20.97
CA ALA A 243 16.91 7.57 21.66
C ALA A 243 15.77 8.54 22.02
N GLY A 244 16.09 9.70 22.60
CA GLY A 244 15.08 10.67 23.04
C GLY A 244 14.32 11.33 21.88
N TRP A 245 14.99 11.60 20.76
CA TRP A 245 14.33 12.04 19.54
C TRP A 245 13.44 10.94 18.95
N THR A 246 13.86 9.68 18.99
CA THR A 246 13.05 8.57 18.46
C THR A 246 11.78 8.35 19.30
N GLU A 247 11.87 8.37 20.64
CA GLU A 247 10.71 8.33 21.54
C GLU A 247 9.73 9.48 21.23
N TYR A 248 10.25 10.71 21.11
CA TYR A 248 9.47 11.90 20.81
C TYR A 248 8.79 11.85 19.44
N ALA A 249 9.52 11.49 18.39
CA ALA A 249 8.98 11.43 17.03
C ALA A 249 7.89 10.36 16.87
N ILE A 250 7.99 9.23 17.59
CA ILE A 250 6.91 8.23 17.64
C ILE A 250 5.66 8.81 18.32
N ALA A 251 5.82 9.52 19.45
CA ALA A 251 4.70 10.16 20.14
C ALA A 251 4.05 11.28 19.30
N GLU A 252 4.86 12.09 18.61
CA GLU A 252 4.40 13.10 17.65
C GLU A 252 3.64 12.47 16.49
N GLN A 253 4.18 11.40 15.89
CA GLN A 253 3.55 10.65 14.80
C GLN A 253 2.14 10.19 15.19
N THR A 254 1.99 9.56 16.35
CA THR A 254 0.69 9.09 16.89
C THR A 254 -0.28 10.25 17.15
N ALA A 255 0.19 11.38 17.68
CA ALA A 255 -0.66 12.55 17.92
C ALA A 255 -1.16 13.19 16.61
N VAL A 256 -0.32 13.23 15.58
CA VAL A 256 -0.69 13.70 14.24
C VAL A 256 -1.67 12.74 13.57
N GLU A 257 -1.45 11.43 13.63
CA GLU A 257 -2.36 10.43 13.02
C GLU A 257 -3.79 10.52 13.59
N ARG A 258 -3.92 10.74 14.91
CA ARG A 258 -5.22 11.04 15.54
C ARG A 258 -5.85 12.31 14.98
N THR A 259 -5.07 13.39 14.90
CA THR A 259 -5.50 14.69 14.35
C THR A 259 -5.93 14.56 12.88
N GLU A 260 -5.26 13.72 12.10
CA GLU A 260 -5.58 13.43 10.70
C GLU A 260 -6.87 12.63 10.56
N ALA A 261 -7.11 11.63 11.41
CA ALA A 261 -8.38 10.90 11.44
C ALA A 261 -9.57 11.83 11.77
N GLU A 262 -9.40 12.70 12.77
CA GLU A 262 -10.40 13.72 13.12
C GLU A 262 -10.69 14.67 11.93
N ARG A 263 -9.65 15.09 11.19
CA ARG A 263 -9.79 15.94 10.00
C ARG A 263 -10.48 15.25 8.83
N ARG A 264 -10.13 13.99 8.52
CA ARG A 264 -10.80 13.21 7.47
C ARG A 264 -12.29 13.07 7.77
N ALA A 265 -12.62 12.68 9.00
CA ALA A 265 -14.00 12.57 9.46
C ALA A 265 -14.74 13.92 9.45
N ALA A 266 -14.08 15.01 9.84
CA ALA A 266 -14.67 16.35 9.83
C ALA A 266 -14.95 16.87 8.41
N ALA A 267 -14.02 16.68 7.47
CA ALA A 267 -14.20 17.08 6.08
C ALA A 267 -15.37 16.32 5.42
N PHE A 268 -15.39 14.98 5.56
CA PHE A 268 -16.41 14.12 4.97
C PHE A 268 -17.85 14.41 5.43
N LYS A 269 -18.04 15.09 6.58
CA LYS A 269 -19.37 15.57 7.01
C LYS A 269 -20.06 16.43 5.93
N SER A 270 -19.30 17.18 5.14
CA SER A 270 -19.84 18.01 4.05
C SER A 270 -20.57 17.18 2.96
N GLU A 271 -20.09 15.96 2.68
CA GLU A 271 -20.71 15.04 1.70
C GLU A 271 -21.89 14.23 2.29
N SER A 272 -22.18 14.32 3.60
CA SER A 272 -23.14 13.43 4.29
C SER A 272 -24.56 13.52 3.70
N ALA A 273 -25.01 14.70 3.28
CA ALA A 273 -26.33 14.88 2.66
C ALA A 273 -26.42 14.27 1.23
N PHE A 274 -25.29 14.16 0.52
CA PHE A 274 -25.23 13.45 -0.77
C PHE A 274 -25.27 11.94 -0.55
N TRP A 275 -24.48 11.43 0.40
CA TRP A 275 -24.45 9.99 0.69
C TRP A 275 -25.75 9.48 1.34
N ALA A 276 -26.44 10.28 2.16
CA ALA A 276 -27.76 9.93 2.70
C ALA A 276 -28.77 9.62 1.58
N LYS A 277 -28.88 10.49 0.56
CA LYS A 277 -29.74 10.27 -0.62
C LYS A 277 -29.35 9.01 -1.40
N ARG A 278 -28.06 8.69 -1.48
CA ARG A 278 -27.59 7.43 -2.08
C ARG A 278 -27.93 6.19 -1.24
N ARG A 279 -27.98 6.31 0.10
CA ARG A 279 -28.45 5.23 0.99
C ARG A 279 -29.96 5.04 0.87
N GLU A 280 -30.75 6.11 0.81
CA GLU A 280 -32.20 6.05 0.51
C GLU A 280 -32.49 5.35 -0.82
N LEU A 281 -31.70 5.64 -1.87
CA LEU A 281 -31.79 4.95 -3.16
C LEU A 281 -31.49 3.44 -3.05
N ALA A 282 -30.49 3.06 -2.23
CA ALA A 282 -30.16 1.67 -1.97
C ALA A 282 -31.27 0.94 -1.20
N THR A 283 -31.83 1.54 -0.15
CA THR A 283 -32.98 1.01 0.60
C THR A 283 -34.21 0.86 -0.31
N SER A 284 -34.50 1.85 -1.15
CA SER A 284 -35.63 1.82 -2.09
C SER A 284 -35.45 0.71 -3.13
N TRP A 285 -34.24 0.54 -3.67
CA TRP A 285 -33.94 -0.55 -4.61
C TRP A 285 -34.05 -1.93 -3.95
N LEU A 286 -33.55 -2.11 -2.72
CA LEU A 286 -33.68 -3.35 -1.96
C LEU A 286 -35.14 -3.73 -1.73
N ALA A 287 -36.00 -2.77 -1.39
CA ALA A 287 -37.43 -2.98 -1.17
C ALA A 287 -38.21 -3.26 -2.48
N ALA A 288 -37.78 -2.68 -3.60
CA ALA A 288 -38.41 -2.85 -4.91
C ALA A 288 -37.93 -4.10 -5.68
N THR A 289 -36.96 -4.87 -5.17
CA THR A 289 -36.37 -6.03 -5.85
C THR A 289 -36.54 -7.33 -5.05
N PRO A 290 -36.76 -8.49 -5.73
CA PRO A 290 -36.92 -9.76 -5.04
C PRO A 290 -35.73 -10.13 -4.15
N GLU A 291 -36.04 -10.53 -2.92
CA GLU A 291 -35.07 -11.01 -1.92
C GLU A 291 -34.44 -12.33 -2.34
N ALA A 292 -33.17 -12.56 -1.97
CA ALA A 292 -32.53 -13.85 -2.15
C ALA A 292 -33.09 -14.85 -1.12
N LYS A 293 -33.68 -15.95 -1.59
CA LYS A 293 -34.32 -16.94 -0.71
C LYS A 293 -33.25 -17.84 -0.07
N VAL A 294 -33.02 -17.68 1.23
CA VAL A 294 -32.18 -18.60 2.00
C VAL A 294 -32.88 -19.98 2.05
N PRO A 295 -32.20 -21.08 1.67
CA PRO A 295 -32.79 -22.41 1.68
C PRO A 295 -32.94 -22.95 3.12
N ALA A 296 -33.77 -23.98 3.28
CA ALA A 296 -33.81 -24.74 4.53
C ALA A 296 -32.46 -25.45 4.74
N LEU A 297 -32.03 -25.57 6.00
CA LEU A 297 -30.79 -26.27 6.33
C LEU A 297 -30.91 -27.76 5.97
N ALA A 298 -29.98 -28.25 5.16
CA ALA A 298 -29.96 -29.66 4.78
C ALA A 298 -29.68 -30.56 5.99
N ALA A 299 -30.36 -31.71 6.06
CA ALA A 299 -30.25 -32.63 7.18
C ALA A 299 -28.80 -33.11 7.41
N GLY A 300 -28.34 -33.09 8.67
CA GLY A 300 -26.99 -33.48 9.05
C GLY A 300 -25.91 -32.41 8.87
N PHE A 301 -26.25 -31.22 8.35
CA PHE A 301 -25.32 -30.09 8.28
C PHE A 301 -25.51 -29.11 9.45
N PRO A 302 -24.43 -28.62 10.07
CA PRO A 302 -24.49 -27.50 11.01
C PRO A 302 -24.55 -26.16 10.27
N ALA A 303 -25.13 -25.15 10.91
CA ALA A 303 -25.13 -23.76 10.43
C ALA A 303 -24.97 -22.77 11.58
N ASN A 304 -24.22 -21.70 11.32
CA ASN A 304 -24.16 -20.52 12.20
C ASN A 304 -24.82 -19.29 11.54
N ASN A 305 -24.84 -19.21 10.21
CA ASN A 305 -25.58 -18.18 9.47
C ASN A 305 -26.05 -18.67 8.08
N ALA A 306 -26.73 -17.79 7.33
CA ALA A 306 -27.32 -18.10 6.03
C ALA A 306 -26.35 -18.66 4.98
N ILE A 307 -25.04 -18.35 5.05
CA ILE A 307 -24.03 -18.90 4.12
C ILE A 307 -24.00 -20.43 4.23
N ASP A 308 -24.07 -20.95 5.46
CA ASP A 308 -24.03 -22.39 5.70
C ASP A 308 -25.25 -23.10 5.12
N HIS A 309 -26.41 -22.44 5.04
CA HIS A 309 -27.61 -22.99 4.40
C HIS A 309 -27.39 -23.19 2.89
N PHE A 310 -26.88 -22.17 2.18
CA PHE A 310 -26.60 -22.28 0.74
C PHE A 310 -25.50 -23.31 0.43
N VAL A 311 -24.45 -23.36 1.26
CA VAL A 311 -23.37 -24.35 1.11
C VAL A 311 -23.87 -25.76 1.43
N ALA A 312 -24.67 -25.94 2.49
CA ALA A 312 -25.27 -27.22 2.84
C ALA A 312 -26.26 -27.73 1.78
N GLU A 313 -27.08 -26.85 1.19
CA GLU A 313 -27.97 -27.21 0.08
C GLU A 313 -27.19 -27.79 -1.11
N LYS A 314 -26.08 -27.14 -1.53
CA LYS A 314 -25.22 -27.65 -2.60
C LYS A 314 -24.49 -28.94 -2.23
N LEU A 315 -23.98 -29.05 -1.00
CA LEU A 315 -23.29 -30.25 -0.52
C LEU A 315 -24.22 -31.46 -0.30
N ALA A 316 -25.49 -31.23 0.02
CA ALA A 316 -26.51 -32.28 0.10
C ALA A 316 -27.10 -32.64 -1.26
N GLY A 317 -27.26 -31.65 -2.15
CA GLY A 317 -27.73 -31.83 -3.52
C GLY A 317 -26.73 -32.48 -4.47
N ARG A 318 -25.46 -32.66 -4.05
CA ARG A 318 -24.45 -33.38 -4.84
C ARG A 318 -24.94 -34.78 -5.16
N LYS A 319 -25.10 -35.11 -6.44
CA LYS A 319 -25.40 -36.48 -6.84
C LYS A 319 -24.21 -37.35 -6.50
N THR A 320 -24.41 -38.38 -5.69
CA THR A 320 -23.48 -39.51 -5.54
C THR A 320 -23.52 -40.39 -6.80
N GLY A 321 -23.30 -39.79 -7.97
CA GLY A 321 -23.21 -40.49 -9.24
C GLY A 321 -21.96 -41.36 -9.22
N ASN A 322 -22.20 -42.68 -9.07
CA ASN A 322 -21.20 -43.73 -8.89
C ASN A 322 -19.91 -43.30 -8.16
N ALA A 323 -19.86 -43.59 -6.86
CA ALA A 323 -18.63 -43.53 -6.06
C ALA A 323 -17.49 -44.46 -6.59
N ALA A 324 -17.76 -45.27 -7.61
CA ALA A 324 -16.79 -46.07 -8.35
C ALA A 324 -16.02 -45.31 -9.45
N GLY A 325 -16.46 -44.11 -9.85
CA GLY A 325 -15.79 -43.34 -10.89
C GLY A 325 -14.52 -42.64 -10.41
N THR A 326 -13.48 -42.63 -11.22
CA THR A 326 -12.14 -42.09 -10.93
C THR A 326 -11.95 -40.63 -11.35
N VAL A 327 -12.82 -40.05 -12.21
CA VAL A 327 -12.59 -38.73 -12.80
C VAL A 327 -13.63 -37.69 -12.37
N ASP A 328 -13.21 -36.74 -11.54
CA ASP A 328 -13.95 -35.50 -11.23
C ASP A 328 -13.76 -34.43 -12.32
N PHE A 329 -14.85 -33.73 -12.66
CA PHE A 329 -14.86 -32.71 -13.72
C PHE A 329 -14.05 -31.47 -13.37
N ALA A 330 -14.12 -30.96 -12.14
CA ALA A 330 -13.45 -29.74 -11.76
C ALA A 330 -11.93 -29.93 -11.68
N THR A 331 -11.46 -31.07 -11.15
CA THR A 331 -10.01 -31.28 -10.94
C THR A 331 -9.27 -31.89 -12.14
N HIS A 332 -9.95 -32.60 -13.04
CA HIS A 332 -9.30 -33.31 -14.16
C HIS A 332 -9.73 -32.84 -15.54
N VAL A 333 -11.04 -32.63 -15.76
CA VAL A 333 -11.58 -32.33 -17.10
C VAL A 333 -11.50 -30.85 -17.42
N ARG A 334 -11.89 -30.00 -16.48
CA ARG A 334 -11.93 -28.54 -16.66
C ARG A 334 -10.56 -27.96 -17.04
N PRO A 335 -9.42 -28.35 -16.43
CA PRO A 335 -8.10 -27.85 -16.85
C PRO A 335 -7.76 -28.19 -18.32
N ILE A 336 -8.16 -29.38 -18.80
CA ILE A 336 -7.98 -29.79 -20.21
C ILE A 336 -8.80 -28.89 -21.12
N LEU A 337 -10.08 -28.67 -20.79
CA LEU A 337 -10.96 -27.80 -21.57
C LEU A 337 -10.46 -26.35 -21.58
N GLU A 338 -10.08 -25.80 -20.42
CA GLU A 338 -9.52 -24.45 -20.28
C GLU A 338 -8.26 -24.25 -21.13
N ALA A 339 -7.33 -25.21 -21.08
CA ALA A 339 -6.07 -25.15 -21.82
C ALA A 339 -6.22 -25.35 -23.34
N LYS A 340 -7.14 -26.23 -23.79
CA LYS A 340 -7.18 -26.71 -25.18
C LYS A 340 -8.43 -26.31 -25.97
N CYS A 341 -9.56 -26.05 -25.32
CA CYS A 341 -10.87 -25.93 -25.98
C CYS A 341 -11.53 -24.55 -25.78
N LEU A 342 -11.49 -24.01 -24.56
CA LEU A 342 -12.27 -22.81 -24.18
C LEU A 342 -11.83 -21.54 -24.90
N SER A 343 -10.58 -21.46 -25.40
CA SER A 343 -10.12 -20.35 -26.25
C SER A 343 -11.00 -20.10 -27.48
N CYS A 344 -11.71 -21.14 -27.96
CA CYS A 344 -12.68 -21.05 -29.05
C CYS A 344 -14.12 -21.42 -28.65
N HIS A 345 -14.33 -22.15 -27.55
CA HIS A 345 -15.62 -22.73 -27.16
C HIS A 345 -16.15 -22.24 -25.80
N GLN A 346 -15.87 -21.00 -25.43
CA GLN A 346 -16.44 -20.34 -24.23
C GLN A 346 -17.13 -19.03 -24.56
N GLY A 347 -18.00 -18.57 -23.66
CA GLY A 347 -18.56 -17.23 -23.64
C GLY A 347 -19.42 -16.88 -24.86
N ALA A 348 -19.63 -15.57 -25.05
CA ALA A 348 -20.61 -15.04 -26.02
C ALA A 348 -20.21 -15.20 -27.50
N LYS A 349 -18.97 -15.55 -27.82
CA LYS A 349 -18.43 -15.64 -29.20
C LYS A 349 -17.91 -17.05 -29.54
N ALA A 350 -18.47 -18.08 -28.90
CA ALA A 350 -18.07 -19.48 -29.09
C ALA A 350 -18.22 -19.95 -30.56
N LYS A 351 -17.18 -20.58 -31.12
CA LYS A 351 -17.14 -20.99 -32.52
C LYS A 351 -18.09 -22.15 -32.81
N GLY A 352 -18.78 -22.05 -33.95
CA GLY A 352 -19.77 -23.04 -34.37
C GLY A 352 -21.00 -23.15 -33.46
N GLY A 353 -21.20 -22.19 -32.54
CA GLY A 353 -22.25 -22.25 -31.52
C GLY A 353 -21.99 -23.24 -30.38
N LEU A 354 -20.94 -24.06 -30.46
CA LEU A 354 -20.60 -25.04 -29.41
C LEU A 354 -19.91 -24.34 -28.23
N ARG A 355 -20.55 -24.41 -27.06
CA ARG A 355 -19.99 -24.03 -25.76
C ARG A 355 -19.56 -25.28 -24.98
N LEU A 356 -18.38 -25.20 -24.36
CA LEU A 356 -17.77 -26.24 -23.52
C LEU A 356 -17.43 -25.71 -22.11
N ASP A 357 -17.89 -24.49 -21.79
CA ASP A 357 -17.89 -23.88 -20.44
C ASP A 357 -19.19 -24.17 -19.66
N SER A 358 -20.07 -25.01 -20.22
CA SER A 358 -21.33 -25.49 -19.64
C SER A 358 -21.68 -26.87 -20.22
N PRO A 359 -22.62 -27.63 -19.61
CA PRO A 359 -23.18 -28.83 -20.20
C PRO A 359 -23.55 -28.62 -21.68
N SER A 360 -23.20 -29.58 -22.54
CA SER A 360 -23.39 -29.49 -23.98
C SER A 360 -23.62 -30.87 -24.62
N ASP A 361 -24.35 -30.87 -25.73
CA ASP A 361 -24.68 -32.07 -26.51
C ASP A 361 -23.46 -32.70 -27.21
N ALA A 362 -22.28 -32.05 -27.14
CA ALA A 362 -21.02 -32.65 -27.56
C ALA A 362 -20.55 -33.78 -26.63
N VAL A 363 -21.18 -33.95 -25.46
CA VAL A 363 -20.92 -35.02 -24.50
C VAL A 363 -22.17 -35.89 -24.33
N VAL A 364 -22.11 -37.12 -24.84
CA VAL A 364 -23.18 -38.12 -24.70
C VAL A 364 -22.84 -39.02 -23.52
N ALA A 365 -23.53 -38.81 -22.39
CA ALA A 365 -23.32 -39.51 -21.13
C ALA A 365 -23.22 -41.04 -21.30
N GLY A 366 -22.15 -41.63 -20.76
CA GLY A 366 -21.87 -43.07 -20.82
C GLY A 366 -21.41 -43.60 -22.19
N LYS A 367 -21.32 -42.75 -23.22
CA LYS A 367 -21.03 -43.17 -24.60
C LYS A 367 -19.86 -42.34 -25.19
N PRO A 368 -18.61 -42.64 -24.81
CA PRO A 368 -17.44 -41.88 -25.28
C PRO A 368 -17.33 -41.84 -26.80
N ASP A 369 -17.50 -42.97 -27.49
CA ASP A 369 -17.33 -43.04 -28.95
C ASP A 369 -18.51 -42.44 -29.74
N ALA A 370 -19.65 -42.20 -29.08
CA ALA A 370 -20.78 -41.47 -29.64
C ALA A 370 -20.75 -39.96 -29.31
N SER A 371 -19.77 -39.49 -28.53
CA SER A 371 -19.68 -38.09 -28.09
C SER A 371 -18.90 -37.25 -29.12
N PRO A 372 -19.52 -36.23 -29.75
CA PRO A 372 -18.85 -35.38 -30.72
C PRO A 372 -17.53 -34.77 -30.20
N LEU A 373 -17.47 -34.39 -28.92
CA LEU A 373 -16.24 -33.86 -28.30
C LEU A 373 -15.06 -34.82 -28.48
N LEU A 374 -15.26 -36.11 -28.17
CA LEU A 374 -14.20 -37.11 -28.29
C LEU A 374 -13.85 -37.40 -29.75
N GLN A 375 -14.85 -37.55 -30.61
CA GLN A 375 -14.64 -37.78 -32.04
C GLN A 375 -13.77 -36.68 -32.68
N ARG A 376 -13.98 -35.41 -32.29
CA ARG A 376 -13.17 -34.29 -32.77
C ARG A 376 -11.76 -34.25 -32.20
N VAL A 377 -11.52 -34.59 -30.94
CA VAL A 377 -10.15 -34.54 -30.38
C VAL A 377 -9.28 -35.75 -30.76
N ILE A 378 -9.87 -36.87 -31.19
CA ILE A 378 -9.13 -38.07 -31.65
C ILE A 378 -9.07 -38.22 -33.18
N SER A 379 -9.71 -37.31 -33.93
CA SER A 379 -9.71 -37.37 -35.41
C SER A 379 -8.29 -37.26 -35.98
N LYS A 380 -8.05 -37.92 -37.11
CA LYS A 380 -6.82 -37.82 -37.90
C LYS A 380 -6.98 -36.91 -39.13
N ASP A 381 -8.19 -36.41 -39.39
CA ASP A 381 -8.46 -35.46 -40.46
C ASP A 381 -8.16 -34.04 -39.95
N GLU A 382 -7.10 -33.43 -40.48
CA GLU A 382 -6.63 -32.07 -40.14
C GLU A 382 -7.73 -30.98 -40.27
N THR A 383 -8.79 -31.22 -41.04
CA THR A 383 -9.92 -30.29 -41.19
C THR A 383 -10.99 -30.44 -40.09
N GLU A 384 -11.08 -31.62 -39.47
CA GLU A 384 -12.08 -31.96 -38.46
C GLU A 384 -11.49 -32.03 -37.03
N VAL A 385 -10.17 -32.26 -36.88
CA VAL A 385 -9.54 -32.47 -35.57
C VAL A 385 -9.37 -31.18 -34.76
N MET A 386 -9.80 -31.24 -33.49
CA MET A 386 -9.81 -30.12 -32.54
C MET A 386 -8.75 -30.30 -31.44
N PRO A 387 -8.07 -29.23 -30.97
CA PRO A 387 -8.11 -27.85 -31.50
C PRO A 387 -7.35 -27.74 -32.83
N PRO A 388 -7.85 -27.01 -33.84
CA PRO A 388 -7.34 -27.04 -35.22
C PRO A 388 -6.03 -26.27 -35.41
N LYS A 389 -5.52 -25.61 -34.36
CA LYS A 389 -4.26 -24.90 -34.29
C LYS A 389 -3.70 -25.01 -32.87
N GLY A 390 -2.38 -25.10 -32.73
CA GLY A 390 -1.70 -25.29 -31.45
C GLY A 390 -1.60 -26.76 -31.04
N ASP A 391 -1.09 -26.99 -29.83
CA ASP A 391 -0.82 -28.33 -29.32
C ASP A 391 -2.10 -29.15 -29.14
N ARG A 392 -2.16 -30.29 -29.83
CA ARG A 392 -3.23 -31.29 -29.66
C ARG A 392 -3.31 -31.79 -28.20
N LEU A 393 -4.40 -32.47 -27.87
CA LEU A 393 -4.54 -33.13 -26.57
C LEU A 393 -3.53 -34.29 -26.47
N SER A 394 -2.95 -34.48 -25.30
CA SER A 394 -2.09 -35.63 -25.03
C SER A 394 -2.91 -36.91 -24.94
N ALA A 395 -2.25 -38.07 -25.04
CA ALA A 395 -2.91 -39.36 -24.83
C ALA A 395 -3.55 -39.47 -23.43
N GLU A 396 -2.98 -38.79 -22.42
CA GLU A 396 -3.54 -38.72 -21.07
C GLU A 396 -4.80 -37.84 -21.03
N ASP A 397 -4.78 -36.67 -21.66
CA ASP A 397 -5.96 -35.79 -21.73
C ASP A 397 -7.15 -36.51 -22.39
N VAL A 398 -6.89 -37.21 -23.50
CA VAL A 398 -7.89 -38.03 -24.20
C VAL A 398 -8.39 -39.17 -23.31
N ARG A 399 -7.51 -39.81 -22.52
CA ARG A 399 -7.88 -40.85 -21.55
C ARG A 399 -8.80 -40.28 -20.46
N VAL A 400 -8.45 -39.14 -19.87
CA VAL A 400 -9.25 -38.45 -18.85
C VAL A 400 -10.64 -38.10 -19.38
N LEU A 401 -10.73 -37.48 -20.56
CA LEU A 401 -12.01 -37.15 -21.20
C LEU A 401 -12.85 -38.41 -21.49
N ARG A 402 -12.22 -39.49 -21.95
CA ARG A 402 -12.89 -40.77 -22.23
C ARG A 402 -13.42 -41.45 -20.98
N THR A 403 -12.64 -41.49 -19.92
CA THR A 403 -13.07 -42.05 -18.64
C THR A 403 -14.20 -41.22 -18.04
N TRP A 404 -14.09 -39.89 -18.03
CA TRP A 404 -15.15 -38.98 -17.59
C TRP A 404 -16.49 -39.20 -18.32
N ILE A 405 -16.46 -39.29 -19.66
CA ILE A 405 -17.68 -39.51 -20.45
C ILE A 405 -18.26 -40.91 -20.19
N SER A 406 -17.40 -41.94 -20.09
CA SER A 406 -17.82 -43.30 -19.70
C SER A 406 -18.48 -43.35 -18.33
N GLU A 407 -17.98 -42.56 -17.37
CA GLU A 407 -18.54 -42.39 -16.02
C GLU A 407 -19.82 -41.52 -15.99
N GLY A 408 -20.35 -41.13 -17.15
CA GLY A 408 -21.62 -40.40 -17.28
C GLY A 408 -21.47 -38.91 -17.64
N GLY A 409 -20.24 -38.39 -17.77
CA GLY A 409 -20.00 -37.02 -18.26
C GLY A 409 -20.55 -35.92 -17.34
N SER A 410 -20.58 -36.14 -16.02
CA SER A 410 -21.09 -35.14 -15.05
C SER A 410 -20.27 -33.86 -15.09
N TRP A 411 -20.93 -32.72 -15.28
CA TRP A 411 -20.32 -31.38 -15.20
C TRP A 411 -20.32 -30.83 -13.76
N GLU A 412 -21.08 -31.45 -12.87
CA GLU A 412 -21.07 -31.16 -11.44
C GLU A 412 -19.81 -31.80 -10.81
N SER A 413 -19.08 -31.04 -10.00
CA SER A 413 -18.02 -31.60 -9.15
C SER A 413 -18.66 -32.45 -8.05
N ARG A 414 -18.01 -33.56 -7.70
CA ARG A 414 -18.45 -34.47 -6.63
C ARG A 414 -18.23 -33.85 -5.23
N GLY A 415 -17.46 -32.76 -5.15
CA GLY A 415 -17.13 -32.02 -3.92
C GLY A 415 -16.16 -32.78 -3.02
N GLY A 416 -15.40 -32.05 -2.20
CA GLY A 416 -14.47 -32.65 -1.25
C GLY A 416 -15.16 -33.44 -0.13
N LYS A 417 -14.33 -34.01 0.75
CA LYS A 417 -14.78 -34.49 2.05
C LYS A 417 -15.13 -33.28 2.92
N VAL A 418 -16.32 -33.26 3.51
CA VAL A 418 -16.67 -32.23 4.49
C VAL A 418 -15.89 -32.50 5.77
N THR A 419 -15.07 -31.54 6.19
CA THR A 419 -14.24 -31.60 7.39
C THR A 419 -14.99 -31.07 8.63
N PRO A 420 -14.58 -31.47 9.85
CA PRO A 420 -15.09 -30.86 11.09
C PRO A 420 -14.62 -29.39 11.22
N LEU A 421 -15.02 -28.68 12.28
CA LEU A 421 -14.41 -27.39 12.61
C LEU A 421 -12.90 -27.54 12.89
N SER A 422 -12.13 -26.50 12.59
CA SER A 422 -10.73 -26.41 13.02
C SER A 422 -10.64 -26.30 14.54
N ASP A 423 -9.52 -26.75 15.12
CA ASP A 423 -9.21 -26.44 16.51
C ASP A 423 -8.95 -24.93 16.73
N ASP A 424 -8.81 -24.52 17.98
CA ASP A 424 -8.67 -23.11 18.36
C ASP A 424 -7.30 -22.50 17.98
N TYR A 425 -6.23 -23.28 17.89
CA TYR A 425 -4.91 -22.80 17.43
C TYR A 425 -4.92 -22.54 15.93
N ALA A 426 -5.43 -23.51 15.15
CA ALA A 426 -5.63 -23.35 13.71
C ALA A 426 -6.62 -22.19 13.42
N PHE A 427 -7.71 -22.08 14.18
CA PHE A 427 -8.68 -20.99 14.01
C PHE A 427 -8.04 -19.62 14.26
N ILE A 428 -7.37 -19.38 15.40
CA ILE A 428 -6.79 -18.05 15.67
C ILE A 428 -5.69 -17.71 14.67
N ARG A 429 -4.82 -18.67 14.29
CA ARG A 429 -3.78 -18.43 13.27
C ARG A 429 -4.42 -18.01 11.95
N ARG A 430 -5.39 -18.79 11.44
CA ARG A 430 -6.09 -18.51 10.19
C ARG A 430 -6.80 -17.15 10.20
N VAL A 431 -7.68 -16.91 11.18
CA VAL A 431 -8.51 -15.70 11.19
C VAL A 431 -7.66 -14.43 11.35
N THR A 432 -6.54 -14.49 12.09
CA THR A 432 -5.63 -13.35 12.23
C THR A 432 -4.85 -13.08 10.93
N LEU A 433 -4.35 -14.14 10.27
CA LEU A 433 -3.69 -14.00 8.98
C LEU A 433 -4.61 -13.44 7.89
N ASP A 434 -5.87 -13.90 7.83
CA ASP A 434 -6.87 -13.48 6.85
C ASP A 434 -7.42 -12.07 7.05
N THR A 435 -7.42 -11.56 8.30
CA THR A 435 -7.96 -10.24 8.64
C THR A 435 -6.88 -9.17 8.70
N VAL A 436 -5.80 -9.41 9.44
CA VAL A 436 -4.75 -8.40 9.73
C VAL A 436 -3.41 -8.69 9.06
N GLY A 437 -3.30 -9.79 8.30
CA GLY A 437 -2.12 -10.10 7.50
C GLY A 437 -0.90 -10.55 8.31
N LEU A 438 -1.10 -10.97 9.55
CA LEU A 438 -0.05 -11.26 10.53
C LEU A 438 -0.39 -12.54 11.31
N ILE A 439 0.63 -13.25 11.78
CA ILE A 439 0.45 -14.20 12.88
C ILE A 439 0.00 -13.46 14.15
N PRO A 440 -0.87 -14.06 15.00
CA PRO A 440 -1.29 -13.44 16.25
C PRO A 440 -0.12 -13.33 17.23
N THR A 441 -0.12 -12.26 18.02
CA THR A 441 0.85 -12.13 19.12
C THR A 441 0.55 -13.14 20.23
N THR A 442 1.55 -13.54 21.01
CA THR A 442 1.39 -14.51 22.12
C THR A 442 0.25 -14.12 23.07
N ALA A 443 0.15 -12.83 23.43
CA ALA A 443 -0.92 -12.32 24.28
C ALA A 443 -2.33 -12.45 23.66
N GLU A 444 -2.46 -12.32 22.33
CA GLU A 444 -3.74 -12.54 21.64
C GLU A 444 -4.14 -14.01 21.64
N VAL A 445 -3.17 -14.93 21.53
CA VAL A 445 -3.40 -16.38 21.61
C VAL A 445 -3.81 -16.77 23.02
N GLU A 446 -3.08 -16.32 24.04
CA GLU A 446 -3.39 -16.60 25.45
C GLU A 446 -4.77 -16.05 25.84
N ALA A 447 -5.10 -14.80 25.47
CA ALA A 447 -6.40 -14.21 25.73
C ALA A 447 -7.56 -14.97 25.04
N PHE A 448 -7.36 -15.44 23.80
CA PHE A 448 -8.37 -16.22 23.09
C PHE A 448 -8.54 -17.64 23.67
N LEU A 449 -7.46 -18.30 24.09
CA LEU A 449 -7.52 -19.62 24.71
C LEU A 449 -8.13 -19.57 26.11
N ALA A 450 -7.93 -18.47 26.84
CA ALA A 450 -8.55 -18.23 28.14
C ALA A 450 -10.05 -17.92 28.07
N ASP A 451 -10.58 -17.38 26.95
CA ASP A 451 -12.03 -17.17 26.79
C ASP A 451 -12.75 -18.51 26.60
N SER A 452 -13.57 -18.88 27.58
CA SER A 452 -14.45 -20.06 27.57
C SER A 452 -15.87 -19.76 27.05
N SER A 453 -16.15 -18.52 26.62
CA SER A 453 -17.47 -18.13 26.11
C SER A 453 -17.83 -18.90 24.84
N PRO A 454 -19.10 -19.33 24.67
CA PRO A 454 -19.53 -20.03 23.45
C PRO A 454 -19.40 -19.18 22.17
N ASN A 455 -19.33 -17.84 22.31
CA ASN A 455 -19.13 -16.90 21.22
C ASN A 455 -17.69 -16.34 21.11
N LYS A 456 -16.69 -16.98 21.74
CA LYS A 456 -15.26 -16.53 21.71
C LYS A 456 -14.75 -16.25 20.30
N ARG A 457 -15.14 -17.07 19.31
CA ARG A 457 -14.75 -16.91 17.90
C ARG A 457 -15.34 -15.66 17.27
N ALA A 458 -16.63 -15.39 17.51
CA ALA A 458 -17.29 -14.18 17.01
C ALA A 458 -16.70 -12.91 17.63
N LYS A 459 -16.41 -12.92 18.95
CA LYS A 459 -15.71 -11.82 19.64
C LYS A 459 -14.32 -11.55 19.05
N LEU A 460 -13.55 -12.60 18.77
CA LEU A 460 -12.23 -12.48 18.15
C LEU A 460 -12.34 -11.89 16.72
N ILE A 461 -13.30 -12.35 15.92
CA ILE A 461 -13.58 -11.79 14.60
C ILE A 461 -13.92 -10.29 14.70
N ASP A 462 -14.80 -9.90 15.63
CA ASP A 462 -15.18 -8.48 15.80
C ASP A 462 -13.99 -7.61 16.24
N ARG A 463 -13.12 -8.13 17.13
CA ARG A 463 -11.88 -7.46 17.53
C ARG A 463 -10.93 -7.25 16.35
N LEU A 464 -10.75 -8.28 15.50
CA LEU A 464 -9.83 -8.23 14.37
C LEU A 464 -10.36 -7.37 13.20
N LEU A 465 -11.67 -7.33 12.97
CA LEU A 465 -12.28 -6.47 11.96
C LEU A 465 -12.27 -4.97 12.35
N ALA A 466 -12.15 -4.67 13.64
CA ALA A 466 -11.92 -3.33 14.17
C ALA A 466 -10.43 -2.95 14.31
N ASP A 467 -9.51 -3.88 14.02
CA ASP A 467 -8.07 -3.67 14.24
C ASP A 467 -7.44 -2.82 13.12
N PRO A 468 -6.71 -1.73 13.43
CA PRO A 468 -6.00 -0.91 12.43
C PRO A 468 -5.08 -1.70 11.50
N ARG A 469 -4.49 -2.82 11.96
CA ARG A 469 -3.60 -3.69 11.16
C ARG A 469 -4.32 -4.27 9.93
N ARG A 470 -5.65 -4.39 9.95
CA ARG A 470 -6.48 -4.82 8.81
C ARG A 470 -6.30 -3.91 7.59
N ALA A 471 -6.07 -2.61 7.80
CA ALA A 471 -5.92 -1.66 6.69
C ALA A 471 -4.73 -2.03 5.80
N GLY A 472 -3.54 -2.20 6.38
CA GLY A 472 -2.32 -2.59 5.65
C GLY A 472 -2.45 -3.93 4.91
N HIS A 473 -3.17 -4.90 5.47
CA HIS A 473 -3.40 -6.19 4.81
C HIS A 473 -4.23 -6.07 3.52
N TRP A 474 -5.17 -5.10 3.46
CA TRP A 474 -5.96 -4.84 2.26
C TRP A 474 -5.21 -4.01 1.21
N VAL A 475 -4.26 -3.14 1.59
CA VAL A 475 -3.57 -2.25 0.64
C VAL A 475 -2.79 -3.05 -0.42
N GLY A 476 -2.01 -4.05 -0.02
CA GLY A 476 -1.20 -4.85 -0.97
C GLY A 476 -2.02 -5.50 -2.08
N TYR A 477 -3.23 -6.00 -1.76
CA TYR A 477 -4.17 -6.55 -2.75
C TYR A 477 -4.69 -5.47 -3.71
N TRP A 478 -5.10 -4.31 -3.19
CA TRP A 478 -5.64 -3.23 -4.01
C TRP A 478 -4.57 -2.49 -4.82
N GLN A 479 -3.30 -2.52 -4.42
CA GLN A 479 -2.18 -2.07 -5.25
C GLN A 479 -2.05 -2.92 -6.53
N ASP A 480 -2.25 -4.24 -6.47
CA ASP A 480 -2.26 -5.08 -7.68
C ASP A 480 -3.53 -4.93 -8.51
N VAL A 481 -4.70 -4.93 -7.87
CA VAL A 481 -5.99 -4.81 -8.58
C VAL A 481 -6.16 -3.45 -9.27
N LEU A 482 -5.51 -2.39 -8.75
CA LEU A 482 -5.54 -1.04 -9.33
C LEU A 482 -4.23 -0.63 -10.04
N ALA A 483 -3.25 -1.54 -10.12
CA ALA A 483 -1.96 -1.32 -10.77
C ALA A 483 -1.16 -0.10 -10.24
N GLU A 484 -1.08 0.07 -8.91
CA GLU A 484 -0.28 1.12 -8.27
C GLU A 484 1.23 0.83 -8.44
N ASN A 485 1.93 1.69 -9.17
CA ASN A 485 3.27 1.41 -9.68
C ASN A 485 4.32 2.53 -9.43
N PRO A 486 4.52 3.04 -8.19
CA PRO A 486 5.35 4.21 -7.96
C PRO A 486 6.84 3.91 -8.12
N ASN A 487 7.47 4.51 -9.13
CA ASN A 487 8.93 4.65 -9.21
C ASN A 487 9.39 5.82 -8.33
N ILE A 488 10.38 5.59 -7.47
CA ILE A 488 10.99 6.62 -6.61
C ILE A 488 11.81 7.68 -7.38
N LEU A 489 12.30 7.31 -8.56
CA LEU A 489 13.00 8.15 -9.52
C LEU A 489 12.12 8.33 -10.76
N ASN A 490 12.12 9.53 -11.35
CA ASN A 490 11.29 9.88 -12.51
C ASN A 490 9.83 9.39 -12.34
N PRO A 491 9.14 9.77 -11.24
CA PRO A 491 7.83 9.25 -10.85
C PRO A 491 6.73 9.45 -11.89
N THR A 492 6.97 10.20 -12.96
CA THR A 492 6.06 10.25 -14.10
C THR A 492 6.21 9.03 -15.03
N LEU A 493 7.42 8.52 -15.29
CA LEU A 493 7.73 7.61 -16.40
C LEU A 493 7.12 6.21 -16.22
N ASN A 494 6.22 5.80 -17.13
CA ASN A 494 5.55 4.49 -17.15
C ASN A 494 4.92 4.07 -15.79
N ASN A 495 4.44 5.05 -15.03
CA ASN A 495 4.06 4.93 -13.63
C ASN A 495 2.56 5.19 -13.41
N THR A 496 2.00 4.63 -12.33
CA THR A 496 0.73 5.08 -11.75
C THR A 496 0.84 5.26 -10.23
N GLY A 497 0.24 6.33 -9.70
CA GLY A 497 0.36 6.69 -8.28
C GLY A 497 1.52 7.64 -7.97
N PRO A 498 1.86 7.81 -6.68
CA PRO A 498 1.34 7.04 -5.54
C PRO A 498 -0.11 7.37 -5.17
N PHE A 499 -0.88 6.35 -4.79
CA PHE A 499 -2.21 6.51 -4.18
C PHE A 499 -2.46 5.52 -3.01
N ARG A 500 -1.42 4.79 -2.58
CA ARG A 500 -1.46 3.82 -1.47
C ARG A 500 -1.92 4.39 -0.12
N TRP A 501 -1.61 5.65 0.21
CA TRP A 501 -1.99 6.22 1.49
C TRP A 501 -3.49 6.48 1.59
N TRP A 502 -4.12 6.89 0.48
CA TRP A 502 -5.58 6.92 0.38
C TRP A 502 -6.20 5.52 0.51
N LEU A 503 -5.62 4.47 -0.10
CA LEU A 503 -6.09 3.09 0.13
C LEU A 503 -6.04 2.73 1.62
N HIS A 504 -4.91 3.00 2.28
CA HIS A 504 -4.72 2.73 3.70
C HIS A 504 -5.73 3.48 4.57
N GLU A 505 -5.87 4.80 4.39
CA GLU A 505 -6.83 5.64 5.10
C GLU A 505 -8.28 5.19 4.85
N ALA A 506 -8.64 4.80 3.62
CA ALA A 506 -9.97 4.31 3.30
C ALA A 506 -10.33 3.00 4.04
N PHE A 507 -9.38 2.06 4.19
CA PHE A 507 -9.61 0.84 4.97
C PHE A 507 -9.53 1.05 6.48
N LEU A 508 -8.69 1.99 6.94
CA LEU A 508 -8.56 2.36 8.35
C LEU A 508 -9.82 3.07 8.88
N ASP A 509 -10.33 4.03 8.13
CA ASP A 509 -11.58 4.75 8.45
C ASP A 509 -12.84 3.90 8.15
N ALA A 510 -12.64 2.69 7.58
CA ALA A 510 -13.68 1.80 7.08
C ALA A 510 -14.70 2.50 6.16
N LYS A 511 -14.20 3.28 5.20
CA LYS A 511 -15.03 3.94 4.18
C LYS A 511 -15.87 2.89 3.44
N PRO A 512 -17.18 3.15 3.22
CA PRO A 512 -17.99 2.35 2.32
C PRO A 512 -17.35 2.19 0.95
N PHE A 513 -17.47 1.00 0.35
CA PHE A 513 -16.77 0.70 -0.89
C PHE A 513 -17.30 1.52 -2.09
N ASP A 514 -18.58 1.93 -2.08
CA ASP A 514 -19.11 2.84 -3.09
C ASP A 514 -18.56 4.28 -2.97
N VAL A 515 -18.24 4.73 -1.76
CA VAL A 515 -17.50 5.98 -1.50
C VAL A 515 -16.07 5.86 -2.05
N MET A 516 -15.37 4.78 -1.69
CA MET A 516 -14.00 4.51 -2.14
C MET A 516 -13.90 4.47 -3.69
N VAL A 517 -14.79 3.76 -4.35
CA VAL A 517 -14.85 3.73 -5.84
C VAL A 517 -15.17 5.10 -6.42
N THR A 518 -16.04 5.87 -5.78
CA THR A 518 -16.38 7.23 -6.22
C THR A 518 -15.19 8.18 -6.09
N GLU A 519 -14.40 8.09 -5.01
CA GLU A 519 -13.16 8.84 -4.82
C GLU A 519 -12.10 8.49 -5.88
N LEU A 520 -11.90 7.19 -6.14
CA LEU A 520 -10.98 6.68 -7.17
C LEU A 520 -11.32 7.21 -8.58
N VAL A 521 -12.60 7.13 -8.97
CA VAL A 521 -13.06 7.54 -10.31
C VAL A 521 -13.08 9.06 -10.47
N ARG A 522 -13.38 9.81 -9.39
CA ARG A 522 -13.27 11.28 -9.38
C ARG A 522 -11.82 11.75 -9.55
N MET A 523 -10.83 10.98 -9.06
CA MET A 523 -9.40 11.30 -9.07
C MET A 523 -9.13 12.72 -8.52
N ARG A 524 -9.74 13.05 -7.38
CA ARG A 524 -9.55 14.30 -6.64
C ARG A 524 -8.49 14.13 -5.54
N GLY A 525 -8.03 15.25 -4.99
CA GLY A 525 -7.03 15.29 -3.93
C GLY A 525 -5.60 15.34 -4.47
N SER A 526 -4.65 14.96 -3.63
CA SER A 526 -3.21 15.06 -3.88
C SER A 526 -2.74 14.14 -5.01
N LEU A 527 -1.84 14.67 -5.83
CA LEU A 527 -1.19 13.95 -6.92
C LEU A 527 0.08 13.20 -6.48
N HIS A 528 0.74 13.66 -5.41
CA HIS A 528 2.07 13.17 -5.00
C HIS A 528 2.13 12.61 -3.56
N ASP A 529 1.29 13.08 -2.64
CA ASP A 529 1.28 12.67 -1.21
C ASP A 529 0.32 11.49 -0.94
N GLY A 530 -0.04 10.75 -1.99
CA GLY A 530 -0.78 9.49 -1.91
C GLY A 530 -2.31 9.59 -2.05
N GLY A 531 -2.85 10.63 -2.70
CA GLY A 531 -4.28 10.78 -2.98
C GLY A 531 -4.76 10.09 -4.28
N PRO A 532 -6.08 9.94 -4.50
CA PRO A 532 -6.69 9.37 -5.71
C PRO A 532 -6.31 10.08 -7.03
N ALA A 533 -5.90 11.35 -7.00
CA ALA A 533 -5.39 12.01 -8.19
C ALA A 533 -4.11 11.33 -8.73
N GLY A 534 -3.34 10.66 -7.86
CA GLY A 534 -2.24 9.76 -8.24
C GLY A 534 -2.68 8.61 -9.15
N PHE A 535 -3.91 8.09 -9.03
CA PHE A 535 -4.43 7.08 -9.98
C PHE A 535 -4.63 7.67 -11.38
N GLY A 536 -4.89 8.99 -11.48
CA GLY A 536 -4.91 9.72 -12.74
C GLY A 536 -3.52 10.04 -13.31
N MET A 537 -2.44 9.85 -12.52
CA MET A 537 -1.08 9.99 -13.01
C MET A 537 -0.76 8.91 -14.05
N ALA A 538 -0.18 9.36 -15.16
CA ALA A 538 0.49 8.57 -16.16
C ALA A 538 1.40 9.50 -16.97
N SER A 539 2.57 9.02 -17.40
CA SER A 539 3.31 9.67 -18.47
C SER A 539 3.80 8.66 -19.51
N GLU A 540 4.08 9.20 -20.69
CA GLU A 540 4.50 8.49 -21.92
C GLU A 540 3.53 7.43 -22.47
N ASN A 541 2.38 7.22 -21.82
CA ASN A 541 1.21 6.57 -22.43
C ASN A 541 0.43 7.59 -23.29
N ASP A 542 0.04 7.18 -24.50
CA ASP A 542 -0.69 7.98 -25.49
C ASP A 542 -2.19 8.15 -25.19
N VAL A 543 -2.80 7.20 -24.47
CA VAL A 543 -4.20 7.24 -24.02
C VAL A 543 -4.30 6.66 -22.60
N PRO A 544 -3.76 7.35 -21.58
CA PRO A 544 -3.65 6.78 -20.24
C PRO A 544 -5.01 6.40 -19.62
N MET A 545 -6.07 7.16 -19.94
CA MET A 545 -7.42 6.89 -19.46
C MET A 545 -8.04 5.62 -20.07
N ALA A 546 -7.53 5.11 -21.20
CA ALA A 546 -7.93 3.80 -21.70
C ALA A 546 -7.39 2.68 -20.82
N GLU A 547 -6.14 2.78 -20.35
CA GLU A 547 -5.58 1.81 -19.40
C GLU A 547 -6.35 1.85 -18.06
N LYS A 548 -6.66 3.06 -17.56
CA LYS A 548 -7.54 3.22 -16.38
C LYS A 548 -8.94 2.64 -16.60
N GLY A 549 -9.47 2.73 -17.82
CA GLY A 549 -10.73 2.09 -18.22
C GLY A 549 -10.68 0.57 -18.13
N VAL A 550 -9.60 -0.06 -18.62
CA VAL A 550 -9.37 -1.51 -18.47
C VAL A 550 -9.30 -1.89 -17.00
N ILE A 551 -8.51 -1.18 -16.19
CA ILE A 551 -8.36 -1.42 -14.75
C ILE A 551 -9.72 -1.34 -14.04
N VAL A 552 -10.46 -0.24 -14.23
CA VAL A 552 -11.76 -0.01 -13.58
C VAL A 552 -12.80 -1.07 -13.96
N ALA A 553 -12.91 -1.44 -15.25
CA ALA A 553 -13.85 -2.46 -15.71
C ALA A 553 -13.49 -3.87 -15.18
N THR A 554 -12.20 -4.19 -15.12
CA THR A 554 -11.69 -5.49 -14.64
C THR A 554 -11.83 -5.61 -13.12
N ALA A 555 -11.44 -4.56 -12.38
CA ALA A 555 -11.51 -4.51 -10.92
C ALA A 555 -12.95 -4.55 -10.40
N LEU A 556 -13.85 -3.74 -10.98
CA LEU A 556 -15.16 -3.44 -10.39
C LEU A 556 -16.34 -4.15 -11.07
N LEU A 557 -16.19 -4.61 -12.31
CA LEU A 557 -17.27 -5.27 -13.07
C LEU A 557 -16.89 -6.67 -13.58
N GLY A 558 -15.66 -7.14 -13.34
CA GLY A 558 -15.17 -8.42 -13.84
C GLY A 558 -15.18 -8.50 -15.37
N THR A 559 -14.95 -7.37 -16.05
CA THR A 559 -15.03 -7.25 -17.51
C THR A 559 -13.67 -6.89 -18.08
N ASN A 560 -12.99 -7.87 -18.67
CA ASN A 560 -11.68 -7.69 -19.27
C ASN A 560 -11.76 -6.95 -20.61
N MET A 561 -11.28 -5.71 -20.65
CA MET A 561 -11.24 -4.87 -21.85
C MET A 561 -9.84 -4.73 -22.47
N LYS A 562 -8.84 -5.52 -22.04
CA LYS A 562 -7.42 -5.31 -22.44
C LYS A 562 -7.22 -5.38 -23.97
N CYS A 563 -7.89 -6.30 -24.66
CA CYS A 563 -7.87 -6.38 -26.14
C CYS A 563 -8.47 -5.14 -26.82
N ALA A 564 -9.53 -4.55 -26.22
CA ALA A 564 -10.24 -3.38 -26.73
C ALA A 564 -9.34 -2.12 -26.87
N ARG A 565 -8.12 -2.14 -26.33
CA ARG A 565 -7.10 -1.11 -26.50
C ARG A 565 -6.75 -0.86 -27.99
N CYS A 566 -6.72 -1.91 -28.82
CA CYS A 566 -6.21 -1.85 -30.20
C CYS A 566 -7.15 -2.44 -31.29
N HIS A 567 -8.13 -3.25 -30.90
CA HIS A 567 -9.13 -3.88 -31.77
C HIS A 567 -10.29 -4.39 -30.89
N ASP A 568 -11.47 -4.68 -31.42
CA ASP A 568 -12.55 -5.28 -30.62
C ASP A 568 -12.13 -6.65 -30.07
N ALA A 569 -12.58 -7.01 -28.86
CA ALA A 569 -12.18 -8.25 -28.22
C ALA A 569 -12.66 -9.47 -29.03
N PRO A 570 -11.78 -10.43 -29.36
CA PRO A 570 -12.17 -11.63 -30.11
C PRO A 570 -13.01 -12.60 -29.25
N ALA A 571 -12.72 -12.68 -27.95
CA ALA A 571 -13.28 -13.69 -27.05
C ALA A 571 -14.44 -13.20 -26.16
N ASN A 572 -14.66 -11.88 -26.05
CA ASN A 572 -15.76 -11.32 -25.25
C ASN A 572 -16.46 -10.16 -25.97
N LYS A 573 -17.47 -9.55 -25.36
CA LYS A 573 -18.31 -8.52 -25.99
C LYS A 573 -17.61 -7.17 -26.21
N ALA A 574 -16.56 -6.84 -25.44
CA ALA A 574 -16.00 -5.49 -25.38
C ALA A 574 -15.43 -5.01 -26.73
N THR A 575 -15.89 -3.85 -27.17
CA THR A 575 -15.45 -3.16 -28.39
C THR A 575 -14.46 -2.04 -28.08
N GLN A 576 -13.69 -1.65 -29.09
CA GLN A 576 -12.79 -0.50 -28.98
C GLN A 576 -13.56 0.80 -28.71
N LYS A 577 -14.75 0.97 -29.30
CA LYS A 577 -15.61 2.14 -29.05
C LYS A 577 -16.01 2.27 -27.58
N GLU A 578 -16.36 1.16 -26.94
CA GLU A 578 -16.77 1.12 -25.53
C GLU A 578 -15.61 1.48 -24.58
N LEU A 579 -14.41 0.93 -24.82
CA LEU A 579 -13.24 1.28 -24.00
C LEU A 579 -12.87 2.78 -24.15
N PHE A 580 -12.89 3.31 -25.37
CA PHE A 580 -12.58 4.72 -25.59
C PHE A 580 -13.68 5.66 -25.05
N GLY A 581 -14.95 5.25 -25.05
CA GLY A 581 -16.04 5.98 -24.40
C GLY A 581 -15.88 6.05 -22.87
N LEU A 582 -15.52 4.93 -22.25
CA LEU A 582 -15.18 4.84 -20.82
C LEU A 582 -13.95 5.70 -20.48
N ALA A 583 -12.92 5.65 -21.32
CA ALA A 583 -11.72 6.47 -21.20
C ALA A 583 -12.04 7.97 -21.30
N ALA A 584 -12.96 8.37 -22.18
CA ALA A 584 -13.41 9.76 -22.32
C ALA A 584 -14.21 10.24 -21.09
N MET A 585 -14.98 9.35 -20.43
CA MET A 585 -15.58 9.66 -19.12
C MET A 585 -14.51 9.89 -18.03
N LEU A 586 -13.49 9.03 -17.94
CA LEU A 586 -12.37 9.18 -17.00
C LEU A 586 -11.51 10.41 -17.29
N GLY A 587 -11.31 10.75 -18.57
CA GLY A 587 -10.63 11.97 -19.01
C GLY A 587 -11.46 13.25 -18.86
N ALA A 588 -12.77 13.13 -18.61
CA ALA A 588 -13.75 14.21 -18.58
C ALA A 588 -13.81 15.05 -19.88
N LYS A 589 -13.46 14.46 -21.02
CA LYS A 589 -13.43 15.10 -22.36
C LYS A 589 -13.40 14.05 -23.46
N GLU A 590 -13.70 14.46 -24.70
CA GLU A 590 -13.49 13.65 -25.90
C GLU A 590 -12.06 13.09 -26.02
N ILE A 591 -11.91 11.89 -26.60
CA ILE A 591 -10.62 11.29 -26.90
C ILE A 591 -10.48 11.05 -28.39
N LYS A 592 -9.38 11.55 -28.96
CA LYS A 592 -8.95 11.24 -30.32
C LYS A 592 -8.10 9.98 -30.33
N VAL A 593 -8.55 8.93 -31.01
CA VAL A 593 -7.85 7.63 -31.11
C VAL A 593 -6.50 7.82 -31.83
N PRO A 594 -5.34 7.55 -31.20
CA PRO A 594 -4.03 7.70 -31.85
C PRO A 594 -3.67 6.46 -32.69
N LYS A 595 -2.68 6.61 -33.59
CA LYS A 595 -2.26 5.54 -34.54
C LYS A 595 -1.77 4.27 -33.85
N THR A 596 -1.09 4.42 -32.73
CA THR A 596 -0.63 3.38 -31.80
C THR A 596 -1.76 2.53 -31.20
N SER A 597 -3.00 3.00 -31.27
CA SER A 597 -4.20 2.29 -30.81
C SER A 597 -4.92 1.50 -31.91
N SER A 598 -4.21 1.10 -32.97
CA SER A 598 -4.76 0.28 -34.04
C SER A 598 -3.71 -0.71 -34.51
N VAL A 599 -4.12 -1.96 -34.69
CA VAL A 599 -3.30 -2.93 -35.44
C VAL A 599 -3.28 -2.60 -36.94
N PRO A 600 -2.17 -2.83 -37.67
CA PRO A 600 -2.12 -2.64 -39.13
C PRO A 600 -3.03 -3.65 -39.85
N GLN A 601 -4.00 -3.15 -40.65
CA GLN A 601 -5.03 -3.99 -41.28
C GLN A 601 -4.50 -4.91 -42.40
N ASP A 602 -3.39 -4.51 -43.01
CA ASP A 602 -2.60 -5.30 -43.98
C ASP A 602 -2.11 -6.62 -43.39
N LYS A 603 -1.84 -6.68 -42.08
CA LYS A 603 -1.37 -7.89 -41.39
C LYS A 603 -2.49 -8.80 -40.85
N LEU A 604 -3.76 -8.43 -41.01
CA LEU A 604 -4.91 -9.19 -40.48
C LEU A 604 -5.44 -10.28 -41.41
N HIS A 605 -4.88 -10.41 -42.61
CA HIS A 605 -5.41 -11.28 -43.68
C HIS A 605 -4.54 -12.53 -43.88
N THR A 606 -4.74 -13.54 -43.02
CA THR A 606 -4.23 -14.91 -43.24
C THR A 606 -5.38 -15.85 -43.64
N GLY A 607 -5.82 -15.72 -44.89
CA GLY A 607 -6.91 -16.51 -45.47
C GLY A 607 -8.30 -15.87 -45.33
N LYS A 608 -9.36 -16.68 -45.43
CA LYS A 608 -10.76 -16.23 -45.53
C LYS A 608 -11.43 -15.76 -44.21
N GLN A 609 -10.75 -15.82 -43.06
CA GLN A 609 -11.32 -15.42 -41.76
C GLN A 609 -10.54 -14.25 -41.14
N LYS A 610 -11.27 -13.20 -40.74
CA LYS A 610 -10.75 -12.13 -39.89
C LYS A 610 -10.70 -12.64 -38.44
N LEU A 611 -9.50 -12.70 -37.84
CA LEU A 611 -9.37 -13.12 -36.43
C LEU A 611 -9.84 -12.06 -35.43
N ILE A 612 -9.82 -10.78 -35.82
CA ILE A 612 -10.18 -9.60 -35.01
C ILE A 612 -10.79 -8.50 -35.90
N SER A 613 -11.61 -7.62 -35.32
CA SER A 613 -12.16 -6.43 -35.99
C SER A 613 -11.60 -5.15 -35.40
N VAL A 614 -11.29 -4.17 -36.26
CA VAL A 614 -10.91 -2.81 -35.85
C VAL A 614 -12.03 -1.89 -36.32
N THR A 615 -12.90 -1.47 -35.38
CA THR A 615 -14.08 -0.66 -35.69
C THR A 615 -13.83 0.85 -35.61
N LEU A 616 -12.86 1.32 -34.81
CA LEU A 616 -12.44 2.74 -34.84
C LEU A 616 -11.24 2.94 -35.75
N LYS A 617 -11.28 3.96 -36.60
CA LYS A 617 -10.11 4.38 -37.38
C LYS A 617 -9.24 5.32 -36.53
N PRO A 618 -7.90 5.27 -36.64
CA PRO A 618 -7.03 6.29 -36.07
C PRO A 618 -7.47 7.71 -36.49
N GLY A 619 -7.49 8.63 -35.53
CA GLY A 619 -7.99 9.99 -35.69
C GLY A 619 -9.48 10.18 -35.39
N THR A 620 -10.26 9.10 -35.21
CA THR A 620 -11.67 9.16 -34.76
C THR A 620 -11.74 9.84 -33.38
N VAL A 621 -12.71 10.73 -33.22
CA VAL A 621 -13.05 11.37 -31.93
C VAL A 621 -14.15 10.55 -31.26
N VAL A 622 -13.97 10.23 -29.98
CA VAL A 622 -14.89 9.43 -29.17
C VAL A 622 -15.35 10.25 -27.96
N GLU A 623 -16.66 10.40 -27.84
CA GLU A 623 -17.32 11.13 -26.75
C GLU A 623 -17.37 10.30 -25.45
N PRO A 624 -17.44 10.95 -24.27
CA PRO A 624 -17.72 10.29 -22.99
C PRO A 624 -19.02 9.47 -23.03
N ALA A 625 -18.91 8.14 -22.90
CA ALA A 625 -20.05 7.24 -22.97
C ALA A 625 -19.90 6.05 -22.01
N TRP A 626 -20.99 5.70 -21.32
CA TRP A 626 -21.07 4.50 -20.49
C TRP A 626 -21.36 3.28 -21.37
N PRO A 627 -20.50 2.24 -21.38
CA PRO A 627 -20.68 1.12 -22.30
C PRO A 627 -21.59 0.01 -21.76
N PHE A 628 -21.80 -0.08 -20.45
CA PHE A 628 -22.44 -1.24 -19.82
C PHE A 628 -23.93 -1.00 -19.52
N ALA A 629 -24.72 -0.69 -20.56
CA ALA A 629 -26.16 -0.48 -20.43
C ALA A 629 -26.91 -1.68 -19.82
N ASP A 630 -26.41 -2.90 -20.06
CA ASP A 630 -26.90 -4.16 -19.47
C ASP A 630 -26.77 -4.20 -17.92
N PHE A 631 -25.80 -3.48 -17.34
CA PHE A 631 -25.58 -3.42 -15.89
C PHE A 631 -26.29 -2.21 -15.26
N ALA A 632 -26.31 -1.08 -15.94
CA ALA A 632 -27.03 0.12 -15.53
C ALA A 632 -27.37 0.98 -16.75
N LYS A 633 -28.66 1.10 -17.06
CA LYS A 633 -29.14 1.84 -18.24
C LYS A 633 -29.30 3.34 -17.99
N GLU A 634 -29.78 3.73 -16.81
CA GLU A 634 -30.20 5.10 -16.50
C GLU A 634 -29.66 5.56 -15.14
N LEU A 635 -29.41 6.86 -14.98
CA LEU A 635 -28.94 7.48 -13.74
C LEU A 635 -30.07 8.29 -13.08
N PRO A 636 -30.55 7.89 -11.89
CA PRO A 636 -31.40 8.75 -11.06
C PRO A 636 -30.65 10.04 -10.69
N ALA A 637 -31.34 11.18 -10.71
CA ALA A 637 -30.74 12.47 -10.31
C ALA A 637 -30.19 12.45 -8.88
N ALA A 638 -30.79 11.67 -7.97
CA ALA A 638 -30.33 11.48 -6.59
C ALA A 638 -28.97 10.76 -6.47
N ALA A 639 -28.50 10.08 -7.53
CA ALA A 639 -27.19 9.43 -7.54
C ALA A 639 -26.04 10.38 -7.95
N LEU A 640 -26.35 11.64 -8.28
CA LEU A 640 -25.40 12.62 -8.83
C LEU A 640 -25.27 13.87 -7.94
N PRO A 641 -24.10 14.53 -7.91
CA PRO A 641 -23.98 15.85 -7.31
C PRO A 641 -24.69 16.91 -8.16
N THR A 642 -24.85 18.12 -7.62
CA THR A 642 -25.60 19.23 -8.24
C THR A 642 -25.07 19.69 -9.60
N LYS A 643 -23.76 19.54 -9.86
CA LYS A 643 -23.10 19.83 -11.14
C LYS A 643 -22.23 18.64 -11.56
N PRO A 644 -22.84 17.58 -12.15
CA PRO A 644 -22.14 16.32 -12.37
C PRO A 644 -21.21 16.36 -13.58
N THR A 645 -19.95 16.03 -13.36
CA THR A 645 -18.95 15.80 -14.42
C THR A 645 -19.13 14.42 -15.09
N PRO A 646 -18.45 14.13 -16.21
CA PRO A 646 -18.41 12.76 -16.75
C PRO A 646 -17.86 11.73 -15.75
N ARG A 647 -16.93 12.12 -14.86
CA ARG A 647 -16.43 11.26 -13.77
C ARG A 647 -17.50 10.97 -12.73
N ASP A 648 -18.30 11.96 -12.34
CA ASP A 648 -19.43 11.75 -11.41
C ASP A 648 -20.47 10.80 -12.01
N ARG A 649 -20.77 10.93 -13.30
CA ARG A 649 -21.67 10.01 -14.02
C ARG A 649 -21.11 8.59 -14.03
N LEU A 650 -19.82 8.42 -14.32
CA LEU A 650 -19.16 7.11 -14.32
C LEU A 650 -19.15 6.48 -12.91
N ALA A 651 -18.77 7.24 -11.89
CA ALA A 651 -18.78 6.81 -10.50
C ALA A 651 -20.19 6.38 -10.06
N ALA A 652 -21.21 7.15 -10.43
CA ALA A 652 -22.60 6.81 -10.15
C ALA A 652 -23.02 5.52 -10.86
N PHE A 653 -22.77 5.37 -12.17
CA PHE A 653 -23.11 4.16 -12.94
C PHE A 653 -22.45 2.89 -12.36
N LEU A 654 -21.17 2.98 -11.99
CA LEU A 654 -20.46 1.87 -11.35
C LEU A 654 -21.08 1.48 -10.02
N THR A 655 -21.46 2.45 -9.20
CA THR A 655 -21.86 2.24 -7.80
C THR A 655 -23.38 2.23 -7.57
N LEU A 656 -24.20 2.24 -8.62
CA LEU A 656 -25.65 2.22 -8.46
C LEU A 656 -26.11 0.92 -7.76
N PRO A 657 -27.11 0.97 -6.85
CA PRO A 657 -27.70 -0.24 -6.27
C PRO A 657 -28.24 -1.22 -7.32
N GLY A 658 -28.82 -0.70 -8.40
CA GLY A 658 -29.28 -1.50 -9.55
C GLY A 658 -28.17 -2.12 -10.40
N ASN A 659 -26.92 -1.67 -10.25
CA ASN A 659 -25.76 -2.34 -10.84
C ASN A 659 -25.36 -3.51 -9.95
N GLU A 660 -26.16 -4.59 -9.97
CA GLU A 660 -25.88 -5.78 -9.17
C GLU A 660 -24.49 -6.36 -9.45
N ARG A 661 -23.99 -6.24 -10.69
CA ARG A 661 -22.66 -6.71 -11.11
C ARG A 661 -21.55 -6.13 -10.24
N PHE A 662 -21.61 -4.84 -9.89
CA PHE A 662 -20.65 -4.19 -9.01
C PHE A 662 -20.63 -4.83 -7.60
N ALA A 663 -21.80 -5.00 -6.99
CA ALA A 663 -21.92 -5.60 -5.67
C ALA A 663 -21.47 -7.07 -5.68
N GLN A 664 -21.87 -7.84 -6.69
CA GLN A 664 -21.50 -9.24 -6.87
C GLN A 664 -19.97 -9.41 -7.06
N VAL A 665 -19.33 -8.58 -7.88
CA VAL A 665 -17.86 -8.63 -8.09
C VAL A 665 -17.10 -8.27 -6.81
N ALA A 666 -17.55 -7.25 -6.07
CA ALA A 666 -16.95 -6.87 -4.80
C ALA A 666 -17.00 -8.01 -3.76
N VAL A 667 -18.18 -8.61 -3.53
CA VAL A 667 -18.29 -9.71 -2.55
C VAL A 667 -17.61 -10.99 -3.01
N ASN A 668 -17.55 -11.26 -4.31
CA ASN A 668 -16.80 -12.40 -4.85
C ASN A 668 -15.29 -12.25 -4.63
N ARG A 669 -14.74 -11.03 -4.70
CA ARG A 669 -13.32 -10.76 -4.37
C ARG A 669 -13.05 -10.99 -2.88
N VAL A 670 -13.92 -10.50 -1.99
CA VAL A 670 -13.82 -10.80 -0.53
C VAL A 670 -13.88 -12.30 -0.28
N TRP A 671 -14.87 -12.99 -0.89
CA TRP A 671 -15.03 -14.43 -0.79
C TRP A 671 -13.79 -15.18 -1.28
N LYS A 672 -13.24 -14.85 -2.46
CA LYS A 672 -12.02 -15.49 -2.99
C LYS A 672 -10.83 -15.34 -2.03
N ARG A 673 -10.62 -14.16 -1.45
CA ARG A 673 -9.50 -13.93 -0.51
C ARG A 673 -9.60 -14.81 0.73
N LEU A 674 -10.79 -14.94 1.33
CA LEU A 674 -11.00 -15.70 2.56
C LEU A 674 -11.14 -17.22 2.32
N MET A 675 -11.89 -17.62 1.30
CA MET A 675 -12.23 -19.03 1.02
C MET A 675 -11.24 -19.70 0.06
N GLY A 676 -10.33 -18.94 -0.56
CA GLY A 676 -9.31 -19.41 -1.50
C GLY A 676 -9.77 -19.63 -2.94
N ARG A 677 -11.08 -19.57 -3.21
CA ARG A 677 -11.67 -19.68 -4.55
C ARG A 677 -12.94 -18.83 -4.65
N GLY A 678 -13.09 -18.07 -5.73
CA GLY A 678 -14.30 -17.27 -5.97
C GLY A 678 -15.54 -18.13 -6.20
N ILE A 679 -16.73 -17.57 -5.90
CA ILE A 679 -18.02 -18.13 -6.32
C ILE A 679 -18.11 -18.07 -7.85
N VAL A 680 -17.59 -17.00 -8.45
CA VAL A 680 -17.23 -16.90 -9.87
C VAL A 680 -15.70 -16.89 -9.98
N GLU A 681 -15.17 -17.74 -10.86
CA GLU A 681 -13.74 -17.88 -11.12
C GLU A 681 -13.53 -17.90 -12.66
N PRO A 682 -12.59 -17.12 -13.24
CA PRO A 682 -11.72 -16.14 -12.59
C PRO A 682 -12.49 -14.93 -12.04
N ALA A 683 -12.00 -14.36 -10.94
CA ALA A 683 -12.70 -13.26 -10.26
C ALA A 683 -12.71 -11.92 -11.03
N ASP A 684 -11.99 -11.81 -12.15
CA ASP A 684 -11.81 -10.59 -12.96
C ASP A 684 -12.17 -10.70 -14.46
N ASP A 685 -12.42 -11.90 -14.99
CA ASP A 685 -12.96 -12.12 -16.34
C ASP A 685 -14.22 -13.02 -16.30
N TRP A 686 -15.32 -12.44 -15.83
CA TRP A 686 -16.60 -13.10 -15.62
C TRP A 686 -17.31 -13.47 -16.94
N GLU A 687 -16.80 -13.06 -18.09
CA GLU A 687 -17.27 -13.53 -19.40
C GLU A 687 -16.87 -15.00 -19.66
N ARG A 688 -15.98 -15.56 -18.82
CA ARG A 688 -15.54 -16.97 -18.84
C ARG A 688 -16.04 -17.79 -17.65
N GLY A 689 -16.51 -17.13 -16.58
CA GLY A 689 -16.90 -17.75 -15.33
C GLY A 689 -18.42 -17.80 -15.15
N GLN A 690 -18.90 -18.80 -14.41
CA GLN A 690 -20.30 -18.89 -13.97
C GLN A 690 -20.34 -19.10 -12.44
N PRO A 691 -21.34 -18.55 -11.73
CA PRO A 691 -21.42 -18.66 -10.28
C PRO A 691 -21.74 -20.10 -9.85
N THR A 692 -20.93 -20.67 -8.96
CA THR A 692 -21.17 -21.99 -8.35
C THR A 692 -22.40 -21.96 -7.42
N HIS A 693 -22.62 -20.82 -6.76
CA HIS A 693 -23.72 -20.57 -5.84
C HIS A 693 -24.40 -19.22 -6.19
N PRO A 694 -25.26 -19.16 -7.23
CA PRO A 694 -25.86 -17.90 -7.69
C PRO A 694 -26.71 -17.22 -6.60
N GLU A 695 -27.51 -17.97 -5.85
CA GLU A 695 -28.35 -17.40 -4.78
C GLU A 695 -27.53 -16.90 -3.58
N LEU A 696 -26.42 -17.57 -3.25
CA LEU A 696 -25.47 -17.09 -2.23
C LEU A 696 -24.78 -15.80 -2.67
N LEU A 697 -24.36 -15.73 -3.94
CA LEU A 697 -23.76 -14.53 -4.52
C LEU A 697 -24.76 -13.35 -4.52
N ARG A 698 -26.01 -13.60 -4.89
CA ARG A 698 -27.11 -12.62 -4.82
C ARG A 698 -27.39 -12.20 -3.37
N TYR A 699 -27.43 -13.14 -2.42
CA TYR A 699 -27.59 -12.87 -1.00
C TYR A 699 -26.47 -11.96 -0.47
N LEU A 700 -25.20 -12.32 -0.69
CA LEU A 700 -24.05 -11.52 -0.24
C LEU A 700 -24.02 -10.14 -0.90
N ALA A 701 -24.35 -10.03 -2.18
CA ALA A 701 -24.45 -8.74 -2.87
C ALA A 701 -25.57 -7.86 -2.29
N ARG A 702 -26.73 -8.43 -1.93
CA ARG A 702 -27.81 -7.71 -1.24
C ARG A 702 -27.42 -7.30 0.17
N GLU A 703 -26.77 -8.17 0.94
CA GLU A 703 -26.20 -7.85 2.25
C GLU A 703 -25.18 -6.71 2.18
N PHE A 704 -24.39 -6.66 1.11
CA PHE A 704 -23.41 -5.59 0.89
C PHE A 704 -24.08 -4.25 0.59
N VAL A 705 -25.11 -4.22 -0.25
CA VAL A 705 -25.91 -3.00 -0.47
C VAL A 705 -26.65 -2.59 0.82
N ARG A 706 -27.17 -3.57 1.58
CA ARG A 706 -27.93 -3.38 2.83
C ARG A 706 -27.07 -2.83 3.98
N SER A 707 -25.81 -3.23 4.10
CA SER A 707 -24.84 -2.64 5.04
C SER A 707 -24.36 -1.24 4.63
N GLY A 708 -24.83 -0.72 3.48
CA GLY A 708 -24.35 0.53 2.92
C GLY A 708 -22.93 0.39 2.36
N TYR A 709 -22.61 -0.75 1.75
CA TYR A 709 -21.33 -1.11 1.13
C TYR A 709 -20.16 -1.26 2.12
N ASP A 710 -20.42 -1.68 3.37
CA ASP A 710 -19.34 -2.03 4.32
C ASP A 710 -18.78 -3.44 4.02
N LEU A 711 -17.48 -3.49 3.67
CA LEU A 711 -16.75 -4.74 3.42
C LEU A 711 -16.59 -5.59 4.68
N ARG A 712 -16.49 -4.98 5.86
CA ARG A 712 -16.35 -5.68 7.15
C ARG A 712 -17.60 -6.48 7.49
N HIS A 713 -18.78 -6.03 7.05
CA HIS A 713 -20.01 -6.81 7.19
C HIS A 713 -19.93 -8.13 6.42
N ILE A 714 -19.40 -8.08 5.18
CA ILE A 714 -19.26 -9.26 4.33
C ILE A 714 -18.15 -10.19 4.84
N GLU A 715 -17.01 -9.64 5.27
CA GLU A 715 -15.98 -10.41 5.98
C GLU A 715 -16.58 -11.07 7.23
N ARG A 716 -17.32 -10.33 8.06
CA ARG A 716 -17.94 -10.87 9.28
C ARG A 716 -18.89 -12.03 8.98
N LEU A 717 -19.75 -11.92 7.96
CA LEU A 717 -20.64 -13.00 7.56
C LEU A 717 -19.84 -14.25 7.15
N ILE A 718 -18.82 -14.11 6.32
CA ILE A 718 -17.98 -15.23 5.84
C ILE A 718 -17.20 -15.86 6.99
N LEU A 719 -16.50 -15.07 7.81
CA LEU A 719 -15.66 -15.54 8.92
C LEU A 719 -16.48 -16.25 10.02
N ASN A 720 -17.74 -15.86 10.21
CA ASN A 720 -18.66 -16.54 11.13
C ASN A 720 -19.35 -17.77 10.52
N SER A 721 -19.23 -18.04 9.22
CA SER A 721 -19.81 -19.26 8.62
C SER A 721 -19.09 -20.51 9.12
N HIS A 722 -19.84 -21.59 9.33
CA HIS A 722 -19.24 -22.90 9.55
C HIS A 722 -18.41 -23.33 8.33
N ALA A 723 -18.78 -22.95 7.11
CA ALA A 723 -18.00 -23.21 5.90
C ALA A 723 -16.54 -22.69 5.98
N TYR A 724 -16.33 -21.46 6.44
CA TYR A 724 -14.99 -20.89 6.65
C TYR A 724 -14.23 -21.54 7.81
N GLN A 725 -14.92 -21.89 8.90
CA GLN A 725 -14.30 -22.40 10.14
C GLN A 725 -13.98 -23.91 10.11
N ARG A 726 -14.20 -24.60 8.99
CA ARG A 726 -13.82 -26.00 8.80
C ARG A 726 -12.31 -26.21 8.82
N ALA A 727 -11.86 -27.34 9.36
CA ALA A 727 -10.47 -27.78 9.29
C ALA A 727 -10.06 -27.97 7.82
N THR A 728 -8.81 -27.63 7.50
CA THR A 728 -8.29 -27.80 6.15
C THR A 728 -8.11 -29.26 5.79
N ASP A 729 -8.50 -29.65 4.57
CA ASP A 729 -8.16 -30.98 4.04
C ASP A 729 -6.76 -30.94 3.39
N PRO A 730 -5.75 -31.65 3.92
CA PRO A 730 -4.40 -31.64 3.39
C PRO A 730 -4.27 -32.35 2.02
N ALA A 731 -5.30 -33.07 1.56
CA ALA A 731 -5.32 -33.67 0.21
C ALA A 731 -5.71 -32.65 -0.88
N LEU A 732 -6.33 -31.53 -0.53
CA LEU A 732 -6.73 -30.49 -1.47
C LEU A 732 -5.57 -29.56 -1.82
N LYS A 733 -5.30 -29.42 -3.13
CA LYS A 733 -4.38 -28.40 -3.68
C LYS A 733 -5.02 -27.02 -3.75
N GLU A 734 -6.32 -26.99 -4.05
CA GLU A 734 -7.17 -25.79 -4.08
C GLU A 734 -8.57 -26.13 -3.50
N PRO A 735 -9.34 -25.15 -2.99
CA PRO A 735 -10.68 -25.38 -2.49
C PRO A 735 -11.63 -25.81 -3.62
N ASP A 736 -12.47 -26.82 -3.34
CA ASP A 736 -13.44 -27.28 -4.33
C ASP A 736 -14.60 -26.28 -4.54
N SER A 737 -15.29 -26.38 -5.68
CA SER A 737 -16.36 -25.45 -6.08
C SER A 737 -17.61 -25.46 -5.19
N LEU A 738 -17.77 -26.46 -4.31
CA LEU A 738 -18.85 -26.59 -3.33
C LEU A 738 -18.41 -26.22 -1.91
N TYR A 739 -17.14 -25.85 -1.72
CA TYR A 739 -16.53 -25.48 -0.43
C TYR A 739 -16.73 -26.55 0.66
N ALA A 740 -16.54 -27.84 0.33
CA ALA A 740 -16.70 -28.91 1.32
C ALA A 740 -15.67 -28.76 2.46
N ALA A 741 -14.42 -28.46 2.11
CA ALA A 741 -13.33 -28.13 3.02
C ALA A 741 -12.41 -27.05 2.43
N PRO A 742 -11.76 -26.21 3.27
CA PRO A 742 -10.64 -25.38 2.83
C PRO A 742 -9.46 -26.22 2.37
N ALA A 743 -8.66 -25.68 1.45
CA ALA A 743 -7.32 -26.15 1.11
C ALA A 743 -6.25 -25.32 1.82
N ARG A 744 -5.03 -25.86 1.99
CA ARG A 744 -3.91 -25.13 2.60
C ARG A 744 -3.51 -23.95 1.71
N ARG A 745 -3.77 -22.72 2.16
CA ARG A 745 -3.35 -21.51 1.46
C ARG A 745 -1.93 -21.10 1.87
N ARG A 746 -1.11 -20.75 0.89
CA ARG A 746 0.20 -20.14 1.14
C ARG A 746 0.03 -18.68 1.55
N LEU A 747 0.91 -18.20 2.42
CA LEU A 747 0.98 -16.79 2.78
C LEU A 747 1.39 -15.94 1.57
N THR A 748 0.84 -14.72 1.45
CA THR A 748 1.36 -13.73 0.50
C THR A 748 2.74 -13.24 0.94
N ALA A 749 3.51 -12.69 0.00
CA ALA A 749 4.81 -12.07 0.29
C ALA A 749 4.78 -11.11 1.51
N GLU A 750 3.78 -10.25 1.60
CA GLU A 750 3.61 -9.32 2.72
C GLU A 750 3.34 -10.06 4.03
N GLN A 751 2.46 -11.08 4.02
CA GLN A 751 2.19 -11.90 5.20
C GLN A 751 3.44 -12.65 5.66
N VAL A 752 4.28 -13.15 4.75
CA VAL A 752 5.56 -13.81 5.07
C VAL A 752 6.51 -12.83 5.74
N VAL A 753 6.80 -11.69 5.10
CA VAL A 753 7.73 -10.68 5.64
C VAL A 753 7.23 -10.14 6.98
N ASP A 754 6.01 -9.62 7.04
CA ASP A 754 5.47 -9.02 8.27
C ASP A 754 5.41 -10.04 9.42
N SER A 755 5.04 -11.30 9.15
CA SER A 755 4.98 -12.35 10.18
C SER A 755 6.34 -12.83 10.63
N LEU A 756 7.37 -12.85 9.76
CA LEU A 756 8.74 -13.18 10.14
C LEU A 756 9.28 -12.14 11.14
N PHE A 757 9.13 -10.85 10.83
CA PHE A 757 9.57 -9.77 11.73
C PHE A 757 8.75 -9.72 13.04
N ALA A 758 7.44 -10.01 12.98
CA ALA A 758 6.63 -10.19 14.20
C ALA A 758 7.08 -11.39 15.05
N ALA A 759 7.40 -12.53 14.41
CA ALA A 759 7.92 -13.73 15.07
C ALA A 759 9.28 -13.46 15.75
N ALA A 760 10.20 -12.78 15.06
CA ALA A 760 11.45 -12.29 15.64
C ALA A 760 11.19 -11.29 16.80
N GLY A 761 10.15 -10.47 16.66
CA GLY A 761 9.85 -9.35 17.55
C GLY A 761 10.77 -8.18 17.30
N LYS A 762 10.93 -7.80 16.03
CA LYS A 762 11.92 -6.83 15.57
C LYS A 762 11.33 -5.94 14.47
N ASP A 763 11.72 -4.67 14.45
CA ASP A 763 11.38 -3.74 13.38
C ASP A 763 12.06 -4.15 12.06
N LEU A 764 11.46 -3.80 10.90
CA LEU A 764 12.11 -3.95 9.59
C LEU A 764 13.50 -3.30 9.53
N GLY A 765 13.71 -2.22 10.29
CA GLY A 765 14.98 -1.50 10.38
C GLY A 765 15.49 -0.99 9.04
N VAL A 766 14.62 -0.75 8.07
CA VAL A 766 14.98 -0.19 6.76
C VAL A 766 15.00 1.34 6.83
N GLY A 767 15.81 1.97 5.97
CA GLY A 767 15.85 3.44 5.84
C GLY A 767 14.69 3.98 5.00
N GLU A 768 14.70 5.29 4.75
CA GLU A 768 13.75 5.95 3.85
C GLU A 768 13.86 5.38 2.42
N VAL A 769 12.73 5.04 1.81
CA VAL A 769 12.62 4.58 0.42
C VAL A 769 12.64 5.81 -0.49
N SER A 770 13.85 6.32 -0.71
CA SER A 770 14.14 7.59 -1.37
C SER A 770 15.59 7.61 -1.86
N LEU A 771 15.82 8.11 -3.09
CA LEU A 771 17.17 8.38 -3.62
C LEU A 771 17.61 9.84 -3.38
N ASP A 772 16.71 10.68 -2.91
CA ASP A 772 16.86 12.12 -2.66
C ASP A 772 16.66 12.41 -1.17
N LEU A 773 17.51 11.80 -0.33
CA LEU A 773 17.41 11.87 1.13
C LEU A 773 17.57 13.29 1.65
N ASP A 774 18.33 14.14 0.94
CA ASP A 774 18.53 15.55 1.24
C ASP A 774 17.43 16.48 0.69
N GLY A 775 16.47 15.95 -0.09
CA GLY A 775 15.36 16.72 -0.68
C GLY A 775 15.83 17.77 -1.70
N GLY A 776 16.94 17.51 -2.39
CA GLY A 776 17.61 18.44 -3.28
C GLY A 776 17.04 18.48 -4.70
N ARG A 777 16.20 17.52 -5.09
CA ARG A 777 15.62 17.41 -6.44
C ARG A 777 14.27 18.11 -6.57
N ASP A 778 13.82 18.22 -7.82
CA ASP A 778 12.42 18.51 -8.14
C ASP A 778 11.53 17.33 -7.72
N ILE A 779 10.40 17.62 -7.07
CA ILE A 779 9.38 16.63 -6.68
C ILE A 779 8.82 15.81 -7.87
N LYS A 780 8.84 16.34 -9.09
CA LYS A 780 8.46 15.62 -10.32
C LYS A 780 9.50 14.62 -10.79
N ASN A 781 10.73 14.72 -10.29
CA ASN A 781 11.88 13.91 -10.68
C ASN A 781 12.31 12.93 -9.58
N SER A 782 11.78 13.05 -8.36
CA SER A 782 11.99 12.12 -7.24
C SER A 782 10.88 12.26 -6.21
N ILE A 783 10.36 11.13 -5.72
CA ILE A 783 9.48 11.08 -4.54
C ILE A 783 10.16 10.34 -3.40
N SER A 784 9.70 10.60 -2.18
CA SER A 784 9.91 9.71 -1.04
C SER A 784 8.64 8.87 -0.84
N LEU A 785 8.82 7.61 -0.43
CA LEU A 785 7.72 6.78 0.06
C LEU A 785 7.74 6.63 1.59
N GLY A 786 8.58 7.40 2.29
CA GLY A 786 8.75 7.34 3.74
C GLY A 786 9.67 6.21 4.19
N VAL A 787 9.56 5.83 5.47
CA VAL A 787 10.33 4.75 6.10
C VAL A 787 9.41 3.56 6.34
N PRO A 788 9.51 2.47 5.55
CA PRO A 788 8.58 1.34 5.67
C PRO A 788 8.51 0.74 7.07
N LYS A 789 7.29 0.61 7.59
CA LYS A 789 6.97 -0.16 8.79
C LYS A 789 6.27 -1.49 8.50
N ARG A 790 5.69 -1.64 7.31
CA ARG A 790 5.04 -2.87 6.81
C ARG A 790 5.42 -3.16 5.37
N ALA A 791 5.35 -4.43 4.97
CA ALA A 791 5.72 -4.91 3.64
C ALA A 791 4.97 -4.24 2.46
N TRP A 792 3.73 -3.78 2.65
CA TRP A 792 2.95 -3.10 1.60
C TRP A 792 3.49 -1.69 1.26
N GLU A 793 4.27 -1.09 2.15
CA GLU A 793 4.81 0.27 1.99
C GLU A 793 6.00 0.34 1.01
N PHE A 794 6.54 -0.82 0.59
CA PHE A 794 7.63 -0.91 -0.38
C PHE A 794 7.17 -0.60 -1.82
N ALA A 795 8.14 -0.33 -2.69
CA ALA A 795 7.97 -0.17 -4.13
C ALA A 795 9.27 -0.61 -4.83
N SER A 796 9.29 -0.56 -6.16
CA SER A 796 10.51 -0.89 -6.90
C SER A 796 11.69 -0.01 -6.47
N THR A 797 12.81 -0.67 -6.19
CA THR A 797 14.13 -0.08 -5.97
C THR A 797 14.89 0.15 -7.29
N SER A 798 14.33 -0.28 -8.42
CA SER A 798 14.95 -0.11 -9.74
C SER A 798 15.25 1.36 -10.01
N ASN A 799 16.52 1.65 -10.24
CA ASN A 799 16.95 2.91 -10.84
C ASN A 799 17.36 2.63 -12.29
N GLU A 800 16.92 3.47 -13.22
CA GLU A 800 16.96 3.22 -14.69
C GLU A 800 18.34 2.94 -15.31
N ARG A 801 19.43 2.92 -14.52
CA ARG A 801 20.82 2.79 -14.97
C ARG A 801 21.73 1.99 -14.03
N ASP A 802 21.18 1.10 -13.20
CA ASP A 802 21.92 0.22 -12.27
C ASP A 802 23.15 0.88 -11.61
N ARG A 803 22.92 2.00 -10.91
CA ARG A 803 23.98 2.76 -10.24
C ARG A 803 24.23 2.20 -8.83
N PRO A 804 25.37 1.53 -8.54
CA PRO A 804 25.61 0.96 -7.22
C PRO A 804 25.68 2.04 -6.13
N SER A 805 26.17 3.24 -6.48
CA SER A 805 26.18 4.41 -5.59
C SER A 805 24.78 4.89 -5.17
N LEU A 806 23.69 4.43 -5.80
CA LEU A 806 22.30 4.72 -5.40
C LEU A 806 21.58 3.50 -4.80
N ALA A 807 22.25 2.37 -4.57
CA ALA A 807 21.65 1.20 -3.96
C ALA A 807 21.04 1.50 -2.57
N LEU A 808 20.00 0.75 -2.19
CA LEU A 808 19.34 0.82 -0.89
C LEU A 808 19.46 -0.55 -0.19
N PRO A 809 20.64 -0.98 0.31
CA PRO A 809 20.90 -2.39 0.61
C PRO A 809 19.92 -3.05 1.60
N ARG A 810 19.52 -2.32 2.65
CA ARG A 810 18.53 -2.84 3.61
C ARG A 810 17.10 -2.90 3.04
N VAL A 811 16.73 -1.99 2.13
CA VAL A 811 15.44 -2.05 1.43
C VAL A 811 15.44 -3.22 0.45
N GLN A 812 16.54 -3.38 -0.31
CA GLN A 812 16.70 -4.46 -1.28
C GLN A 812 16.58 -5.83 -0.64
N ALA A 813 17.25 -6.07 0.51
CA ALA A 813 17.17 -7.36 1.21
C ALA A 813 15.74 -7.78 1.61
N VAL A 814 14.83 -6.82 1.86
CA VAL A 814 13.41 -7.09 2.10
C VAL A 814 12.65 -7.28 0.79
N VAL A 815 12.93 -6.48 -0.24
CA VAL A 815 12.36 -6.61 -1.59
C VAL A 815 12.69 -7.98 -2.21
N ASP A 816 13.91 -8.47 -2.11
CA ASP A 816 14.33 -9.78 -2.61
C ASP A 816 13.48 -10.91 -2.00
N LEU A 817 13.19 -10.81 -0.70
CA LEU A 817 12.33 -11.76 0.02
C LEU A 817 10.86 -11.62 -0.42
N LEU A 818 10.37 -10.40 -0.68
CA LEU A 818 9.03 -10.20 -1.22
C LEU A 818 8.88 -10.82 -2.62
N GLU A 819 9.83 -10.59 -3.53
CA GLU A 819 9.81 -11.09 -4.90
C GLU A 819 9.87 -12.62 -4.97
N ALA A 820 10.66 -13.27 -4.12
CA ALA A 820 10.71 -14.74 -4.01
C ALA A 820 9.34 -15.37 -3.67
N PHE A 821 8.47 -14.62 -2.99
CA PHE A 821 7.10 -14.98 -2.63
C PHE A 821 6.04 -14.33 -3.54
N GLY A 822 6.42 -13.96 -4.77
CA GLY A 822 5.50 -13.55 -5.83
C GLY A 822 5.04 -12.09 -5.76
N TRP A 823 5.67 -11.25 -4.93
CA TRP A 823 5.41 -9.81 -4.95
C TRP A 823 5.83 -9.17 -6.27
N ARG A 824 5.10 -8.14 -6.68
CA ARG A 824 5.33 -7.40 -7.92
C ARG A 824 5.96 -6.04 -7.60
N ALA A 825 7.26 -5.89 -7.81
CA ALA A 825 7.93 -4.59 -7.70
C ALA A 825 7.40 -3.57 -8.71
N SER A 826 7.06 -4.05 -9.92
CA SER A 826 6.45 -3.26 -10.99
C SER A 826 5.06 -3.78 -11.34
N ARG A 827 4.07 -2.88 -11.35
CA ARG A 827 2.65 -3.14 -11.61
C ARG A 827 2.17 -2.39 -12.84
N GLN A 828 2.76 -2.71 -14.00
CA GLN A 828 2.39 -2.07 -15.27
C GLN A 828 0.94 -2.36 -15.67
N ASP A 829 0.38 -3.49 -15.23
CA ASP A 829 -1.01 -3.90 -15.42
C ASP A 829 -1.64 -4.48 -14.15
N ALA A 830 -2.96 -4.42 -14.09
CA ALA A 830 -3.73 -4.94 -12.96
C ALA A 830 -3.72 -6.47 -12.93
N ALA A 831 -3.66 -7.03 -11.72
CA ALA A 831 -3.76 -8.46 -11.48
C ALA A 831 -4.63 -8.75 -10.25
N THR A 832 -5.45 -9.80 -10.31
CA THR A 832 -6.22 -10.29 -9.15
C THR A 832 -5.46 -11.33 -8.35
N ASP A 833 -4.69 -12.17 -9.04
CA ASP A 833 -3.93 -13.28 -8.48
C ASP A 833 -2.43 -13.06 -8.71
N ARG A 834 -1.62 -13.54 -7.76
CA ARG A 834 -0.15 -13.57 -7.84
C ARG A 834 0.32 -14.99 -8.07
N GLU A 835 1.55 -15.12 -8.56
CA GLU A 835 2.26 -16.40 -8.51
C GLU A 835 2.46 -16.82 -7.04
N THR A 836 2.03 -18.03 -6.69
CA THR A 836 2.11 -18.59 -5.34
C THR A 836 2.68 -20.02 -5.33
N ALA A 837 3.00 -20.57 -6.50
CA ALA A 837 3.59 -21.88 -6.65
C ALA A 837 4.89 -22.02 -5.83
N PRO A 838 5.19 -23.25 -5.35
CA PRO A 838 6.50 -23.54 -4.77
C PRO A 838 7.60 -23.34 -5.81
N ASN A 839 8.64 -22.61 -5.41
CA ASN A 839 9.86 -22.46 -6.19
C ASN A 839 11.09 -22.67 -5.27
N VAL A 840 12.27 -22.90 -5.88
CA VAL A 840 13.51 -23.17 -5.13
C VAL A 840 14.09 -21.94 -4.43
N LEU A 841 13.70 -20.73 -4.83
CA LEU A 841 14.19 -19.48 -4.22
C LEU A 841 13.57 -19.25 -2.84
N GLN A 842 12.30 -19.60 -2.63
CA GLN A 842 11.57 -19.46 -1.35
C GLN A 842 12.33 -20.06 -0.14
N PRO A 843 12.68 -21.36 -0.11
CA PRO A 843 13.46 -21.92 0.99
C PRO A 843 14.92 -21.42 0.99
N ALA A 844 15.50 -21.14 -0.17
CA ALA A 844 16.89 -20.65 -0.24
C ALA A 844 17.05 -19.27 0.43
N ILE A 845 16.12 -18.34 0.18
CA ILE A 845 16.15 -16.99 0.75
C ILE A 845 15.71 -16.95 2.22
N MET A 846 14.75 -17.81 2.63
CA MET A 846 14.42 -17.95 4.06
C MET A 846 15.57 -18.59 4.87
N GLY A 847 16.28 -19.55 4.29
CA GLY A 847 17.40 -20.22 4.97
C GLY A 847 18.69 -19.41 4.99
N ASN A 848 18.99 -18.64 3.93
CA ASN A 848 20.32 -18.06 3.70
C ASN A 848 20.30 -16.58 3.28
N GLY A 849 19.12 -15.96 3.15
CA GLY A 849 18.99 -14.56 2.76
C GLY A 849 19.47 -13.59 3.85
N THR A 850 19.76 -12.35 3.44
CA THR A 850 20.22 -11.30 4.37
C THR A 850 19.23 -11.04 5.51
N THR A 851 17.92 -11.07 5.22
CA THR A 851 16.85 -10.97 6.23
C THR A 851 16.86 -12.13 7.21
N SER A 852 17.21 -13.36 6.78
CA SER A 852 17.33 -14.52 7.68
C SER A 852 18.35 -14.28 8.79
N VAL A 853 19.48 -13.64 8.47
CA VAL A 853 20.50 -13.24 9.46
C VAL A 853 19.93 -12.27 10.50
N TRP A 854 19.06 -11.32 10.09
CA TRP A 854 18.45 -10.34 11.00
C TRP A 854 17.38 -10.94 11.90
N LEU A 855 16.64 -11.93 11.37
CA LEU A 855 15.50 -12.60 11.99
C LEU A 855 15.88 -13.75 12.92
N THR A 856 17.11 -14.26 12.78
CA THR A 856 17.63 -15.35 13.63
C THR A 856 18.63 -14.84 14.65
N ARG A 857 19.44 -13.82 14.33
CA ARG A 857 20.44 -13.31 15.27
C ARG A 857 19.80 -12.64 16.47
N MET A 858 20.15 -13.17 17.64
CA MET A 858 19.80 -12.62 18.95
C MET A 858 20.58 -11.33 19.21
N SER A 859 20.02 -10.23 18.75
CA SER A 859 20.46 -8.85 18.99
C SER A 859 19.72 -8.29 20.22
N ASP A 860 20.18 -7.13 20.73
CA ASP A 860 19.62 -6.52 21.95
C ASP A 860 18.16 -6.04 21.80
N ASP A 861 17.73 -5.78 20.56
CA ASP A 861 16.38 -5.38 20.16
C ASP A 861 15.49 -6.55 19.72
N HIS A 862 16.02 -7.78 19.74
CA HIS A 862 15.32 -8.96 19.24
C HIS A 862 14.39 -9.56 20.30
N GLY A 863 13.08 -9.69 20.01
CA GLY A 863 12.08 -10.19 20.96
C GLY A 863 12.38 -11.57 21.56
N VAL A 864 13.02 -12.47 20.81
CA VAL A 864 13.45 -13.78 21.36
C VAL A 864 14.61 -13.65 22.37
N THR A 865 15.43 -12.59 22.30
CA THR A 865 16.45 -12.30 23.34
C THR A 865 15.79 -12.03 24.68
N ALA A 866 14.68 -11.27 24.70
CA ALA A 866 13.89 -11.04 25.91
C ALA A 866 13.33 -12.36 26.47
N LEU A 867 12.69 -13.19 25.64
CA LEU A 867 12.17 -14.50 26.06
C LEU A 867 13.26 -15.41 26.64
N SER A 868 14.43 -15.46 26.00
CA SER A 868 15.57 -16.23 26.53
C SER A 868 16.08 -15.68 27.86
N LEU A 869 16.11 -14.37 28.05
CA LEU A 869 16.48 -13.77 29.34
C LEU A 869 15.41 -14.08 30.41
N GLU A 870 14.12 -14.05 30.09
CA GLU A 870 13.01 -14.20 31.04
C GLU A 870 12.69 -15.65 31.45
N ALA A 871 12.82 -16.62 30.53
CA ALA A 871 12.41 -18.01 30.75
C ALA A 871 13.00 -18.64 32.02
N ARG A 872 12.19 -19.44 32.73
CA ARG A 872 12.61 -20.14 33.97
C ARG A 872 13.04 -21.57 33.74
N THR A 873 12.51 -22.24 32.72
CA THR A 873 12.94 -23.58 32.28
C THR A 873 13.08 -23.63 30.77
N VAL A 874 13.80 -24.64 30.28
CA VAL A 874 13.99 -24.87 28.84
C VAL A 874 12.65 -25.22 28.19
N GLU A 875 11.87 -26.08 28.84
CA GLU A 875 10.57 -26.54 28.34
C GLU A 875 9.55 -25.38 28.25
N GLN A 876 9.62 -24.42 29.18
CA GLN A 876 8.86 -23.17 29.09
C GLN A 876 9.32 -22.32 27.89
N LEU A 877 10.64 -22.18 27.67
CA LEU A 877 11.17 -21.44 26.52
C LEU A 877 10.71 -22.07 25.20
N VAL A 878 10.79 -23.39 25.06
CA VAL A 878 10.30 -24.11 23.87
C VAL A 878 8.81 -23.88 23.64
N ASP A 879 7.98 -23.96 24.68
CA ASP A 879 6.54 -23.68 24.57
C ASP A 879 6.25 -22.24 24.12
N MET A 880 6.97 -21.25 24.66
CA MET A 880 6.83 -19.85 24.24
C MET A 880 7.23 -19.63 22.78
N LEU A 881 8.29 -20.32 22.30
CA LEU A 881 8.77 -20.21 20.92
C LEU A 881 7.78 -20.79 19.90
N TYR A 882 7.30 -22.01 20.13
CA TYR A 882 6.30 -22.64 19.26
C TYR A 882 5.00 -21.84 19.22
N LEU A 883 4.56 -21.30 20.38
CA LEU A 883 3.37 -20.46 20.46
C LEU A 883 3.55 -19.14 19.69
N ARG A 884 4.75 -18.53 19.77
CA ARG A 884 5.08 -17.26 19.11
C ARG A 884 5.25 -17.39 17.59
N VAL A 885 5.90 -18.44 17.10
CA VAL A 885 6.24 -18.59 15.67
C VAL A 885 5.16 -19.34 14.90
N LEU A 886 4.69 -20.45 15.46
CA LEU A 886 3.80 -21.41 14.79
C LEU A 886 2.36 -21.35 15.29
N THR A 887 2.08 -20.57 16.34
CA THR A 887 0.74 -20.41 16.92
C THR A 887 0.15 -21.74 17.40
N ARG A 888 0.99 -22.64 17.91
CA ARG A 888 0.59 -23.94 18.48
C ARG A 888 1.54 -24.36 19.59
N LYS A 889 1.21 -25.42 20.33
CA LYS A 889 2.18 -26.10 21.19
C LYS A 889 3.07 -27.05 20.37
N PRO A 890 4.30 -27.34 20.82
CA PRO A 890 5.10 -28.42 20.27
C PRO A 890 4.45 -29.78 20.57
N THR A 891 4.65 -30.75 19.68
CA THR A 891 4.43 -32.18 20.00
C THR A 891 5.41 -32.63 21.09
N ALA A 892 5.22 -33.83 21.64
CA ALA A 892 6.14 -34.39 22.64
C ALA A 892 7.57 -34.59 22.07
N GLU A 893 7.67 -35.04 20.82
CA GLU A 893 8.93 -35.25 20.10
C GLU A 893 9.63 -33.92 19.79
N GLU A 894 8.89 -32.96 19.22
CA GLU A 894 9.37 -31.59 18.97
C GLU A 894 9.87 -30.91 20.25
N ARG A 895 9.13 -31.08 21.35
CA ARG A 895 9.47 -30.52 22.66
C ARG A 895 10.79 -31.11 23.16
N GLU A 896 10.93 -32.44 23.17
CA GLU A 896 12.11 -33.08 23.73
C GLU A 896 13.36 -32.84 22.86
N ALA A 897 13.23 -32.87 21.53
CA ALA A 897 14.33 -32.57 20.63
C ALA A 897 14.85 -31.13 20.82
N MET A 898 13.93 -30.14 20.82
CA MET A 898 14.29 -28.74 21.01
C MET A 898 14.80 -28.47 22.44
N ALA A 899 14.20 -29.10 23.45
CA ALA A 899 14.64 -28.95 24.83
C ALA A 899 16.04 -29.54 25.03
N THR A 900 16.31 -30.77 24.55
CA THR A 900 17.62 -31.39 24.61
C THR A 900 18.71 -30.52 23.97
N HIS A 901 18.46 -29.92 22.80
CA HIS A 901 19.39 -28.99 22.15
C HIS A 901 19.72 -27.77 23.02
N LEU A 902 18.70 -27.16 23.65
CA LEU A 902 18.84 -25.92 24.43
C LEU A 902 19.22 -26.11 25.91
N ARG A 903 19.15 -27.33 26.44
CA ARG A 903 19.31 -27.64 27.88
C ARG A 903 20.74 -27.41 28.38
N ASP A 904 21.74 -27.85 27.62
CA ASP A 904 23.15 -27.61 27.95
C ASP A 904 23.52 -26.12 27.81
N GLY A 905 23.86 -25.51 28.94
CA GLY A 905 24.17 -24.08 29.08
C GLY A 905 22.99 -23.18 29.48
N PHE A 906 21.76 -23.70 29.64
CA PHE A 906 20.59 -22.86 29.90
C PHE A 906 20.67 -22.11 31.24
N GLU A 907 21.05 -22.75 32.34
CA GLU A 907 21.11 -22.09 33.66
C GLU A 907 22.20 -20.99 33.71
N THR A 908 23.31 -21.19 33.00
CA THR A 908 24.44 -20.26 32.94
C THR A 908 24.37 -19.26 31.78
N ARG A 909 23.30 -19.30 30.97
CA ARG A 909 23.18 -18.53 29.71
C ARG A 909 23.24 -17.02 29.87
N ARG A 910 22.91 -16.47 31.05
CA ARG A 910 22.86 -15.02 31.30
C ARG A 910 24.26 -14.52 31.67
N VAL A 911 24.72 -13.45 31.01
CA VAL A 911 25.98 -12.78 31.36
C VAL A 911 25.70 -11.78 32.49
N ALA A 912 26.36 -11.95 33.64
CA ALA A 912 26.07 -11.14 34.84
C ALA A 912 26.44 -9.65 34.68
N ASN A 913 27.57 -9.37 34.02
CA ASN A 913 28.05 -8.02 33.71
C ASN A 913 28.32 -7.93 32.20
N PRO A 914 27.28 -7.73 31.36
CA PRO A 914 27.45 -7.69 29.91
C PRO A 914 28.23 -6.44 29.50
N VAL A 915 29.45 -6.63 28.98
CA VAL A 915 30.25 -5.55 28.41
C VAL A 915 29.77 -5.30 26.97
N SER A 916 28.86 -4.35 26.81
CA SER A 916 28.58 -3.81 25.48
C SER A 916 29.85 -3.17 24.91
N PRO A 917 30.21 -3.42 23.63
CA PRO A 917 31.30 -2.70 22.99
C PRO A 917 31.04 -1.19 23.10
N PRO A 918 32.06 -0.35 23.40
CA PRO A 918 31.87 1.09 23.43
C PRO A 918 31.38 1.55 22.05
N THR A 919 30.15 2.05 22.00
CA THR A 919 29.54 2.59 20.80
C THR A 919 30.18 3.93 20.49
N VAL A 920 31.32 3.89 19.77
CA VAL A 920 31.95 5.10 19.23
C VAL A 920 30.95 5.73 18.27
N ARG A 921 30.30 6.81 18.70
CA ARG A 921 29.28 7.53 17.93
C ARG A 921 29.94 8.15 16.69
N LYS A 922 29.78 7.49 15.54
CA LYS A 922 30.33 7.95 14.25
C LYS A 922 29.27 8.76 13.48
N PRO A 923 29.64 9.89 12.85
CA PRO A 923 28.72 10.61 12.00
C PRO A 923 28.28 9.76 10.80
N PRO A 924 27.00 9.83 10.39
CA PRO A 924 26.50 9.05 9.25
C PRO A 924 27.17 9.50 7.95
N ARG A 925 27.68 8.56 7.16
CA ARG A 925 28.13 8.81 5.78
C ARG A 925 26.97 8.47 4.85
N TYR A 926 26.25 9.47 4.36
CA TYR A 926 25.11 9.26 3.46
C TYR A 926 25.46 9.56 2.00
N VAL A 927 24.94 8.71 1.13
CA VAL A 927 25.01 8.86 -0.32
C VAL A 927 23.59 8.98 -0.86
N THR A 928 23.38 10.04 -1.63
CA THR A 928 22.10 10.48 -2.18
C THR A 928 22.32 11.11 -3.56
N TRP A 929 21.26 11.52 -4.26
CA TRP A 929 21.39 12.01 -5.62
C TRP A 929 22.42 13.14 -5.77
N SER A 930 22.52 14.05 -4.80
CA SER A 930 23.44 15.20 -4.87
C SER A 930 24.93 14.83 -4.88
N ASN A 931 25.32 13.63 -4.43
CA ASN A 931 26.73 13.22 -4.30
C ASN A 931 27.08 11.84 -4.91
N HIS A 932 26.14 11.19 -5.61
CA HIS A 932 26.30 9.81 -6.11
C HIS A 932 27.34 9.60 -7.24
N LEU A 933 27.94 10.66 -7.79
CA LEU A 933 28.93 10.59 -8.88
C LEU A 933 30.38 10.77 -8.42
N ILE A 934 30.65 10.91 -7.11
CA ILE A 934 32.02 10.96 -6.58
C ILE A 934 32.54 9.54 -6.28
N PRO A 935 33.86 9.27 -6.37
CA PRO A 935 34.42 7.93 -6.17
C PRO A 935 34.06 7.27 -4.83
N GLU A 936 34.03 8.05 -3.74
CA GLU A 936 33.75 7.60 -2.38
C GLU A 936 32.31 7.09 -2.19
N ALA A 937 31.39 7.50 -3.06
CA ALA A 937 29.98 7.16 -2.97
C ALA A 937 29.75 5.64 -3.12
N THR A 938 30.44 5.01 -4.06
CA THR A 938 30.39 3.55 -4.26
C THR A 938 31.00 2.82 -3.07
N THR A 939 32.13 3.29 -2.53
CA THR A 939 32.76 2.69 -1.34
C THR A 939 31.80 2.68 -0.15
N ILE A 940 31.10 3.79 0.11
CA ILE A 940 30.12 3.87 1.21
C ILE A 940 28.93 2.95 0.99
N LYS A 941 28.40 2.83 -0.24
CA LYS A 941 27.31 1.88 -0.50
C LYS A 941 27.75 0.43 -0.30
N ASN A 942 28.98 0.08 -0.68
CA ASN A 942 29.56 -1.23 -0.41
C ASN A 942 29.75 -1.48 1.11
N GLU A 943 30.23 -0.48 1.87
CA GLU A 943 30.30 -0.55 3.35
C GLU A 943 28.91 -0.80 3.97
N LEU A 944 27.89 -0.07 3.51
CA LEU A 944 26.50 -0.20 3.97
C LEU A 944 25.87 -1.54 3.55
N GLU A 945 26.24 -2.10 2.39
CA GLU A 945 25.80 -3.42 1.96
C GLU A 945 26.44 -4.53 2.79
N ILE A 946 27.74 -4.43 3.08
CA ILE A 946 28.42 -5.36 4.00
C ILE A 946 27.78 -5.29 5.39
N ALA A 947 27.48 -4.09 5.90
CA ALA A 947 26.77 -3.92 7.17
C ALA A 947 25.34 -4.48 7.14
N ALA A 948 24.60 -4.31 6.02
CA ALA A 948 23.29 -4.90 5.84
C ALA A 948 23.36 -6.44 5.86
N ARG A 949 24.28 -7.05 5.10
CA ARG A 949 24.50 -8.51 5.08
C ARG A 949 24.96 -9.04 6.45
N ALA A 950 25.77 -8.27 7.17
CA ALA A 950 26.24 -8.63 8.50
C ALA A 950 25.11 -8.64 9.54
N GLY A 951 24.12 -7.74 9.43
CA GLY A 951 23.07 -7.55 10.43
C GLY A 951 23.57 -6.91 11.73
N ASP A 952 22.66 -6.68 12.66
CA ASP A 952 22.95 -6.01 13.94
C ASP A 952 23.90 -6.86 14.82
N PRO A 953 24.68 -6.28 15.75
CA PRO A 953 25.56 -7.05 16.60
C PRO A 953 24.78 -8.00 17.51
N PRO A 954 25.31 -9.21 17.81
CA PRO A 954 24.68 -10.11 18.76
C PRO A 954 24.70 -9.53 20.18
N THR A 955 23.71 -9.87 20.99
CA THR A 955 23.59 -9.37 22.37
C THR A 955 24.77 -9.83 23.24
N PRO A 956 25.38 -8.93 24.04
CA PRO A 956 26.36 -9.31 25.06
C PRO A 956 25.72 -9.90 26.33
N LYS A 957 24.38 -9.93 26.42
CA LYS A 957 23.62 -10.37 27.60
C LYS A 957 23.50 -11.90 27.71
N LEU A 958 23.81 -12.62 26.62
CA LEU A 958 23.74 -14.08 26.53
C LEU A 958 25.12 -14.67 26.23
N GLN A 959 25.44 -15.79 26.88
CA GLN A 959 26.66 -16.56 26.63
C GLN A 959 26.71 -17.01 25.17
N GLU A 960 27.82 -16.78 24.48
CA GLU A 960 27.91 -16.97 23.02
C GLU A 960 27.53 -18.41 22.58
N GLY A 961 28.03 -19.43 23.27
CA GLY A 961 27.76 -20.82 22.92
C GLY A 961 26.28 -21.19 23.03
N TRP A 962 25.60 -20.70 24.06
CA TRP A 962 24.16 -20.94 24.24
C TRP A 962 23.32 -20.07 23.29
N ARG A 963 23.72 -18.80 23.09
CA ARG A 963 23.11 -17.89 22.10
C ARG A 963 23.06 -18.54 20.72
N ARG A 964 24.17 -19.10 20.23
CA ARG A 964 24.23 -19.76 18.91
C ARG A 964 23.24 -20.93 18.79
N LYS A 965 23.16 -21.82 19.80
CA LYS A 965 22.16 -22.91 19.83
C LYS A 965 20.72 -22.38 19.77
N MET A 966 20.46 -21.25 20.42
CA MET A 966 19.17 -20.57 20.41
C MET A 966 18.87 -19.87 19.08
N GLU A 967 19.88 -19.35 18.38
CA GLU A 967 19.77 -18.86 16.99
C GLU A 967 19.41 -20.00 16.02
N ASP A 968 20.04 -21.17 16.16
CA ASP A 968 19.70 -22.38 15.39
C ASP A 968 18.24 -22.80 15.63
N ALA A 969 17.77 -22.76 16.88
CA ALA A 969 16.39 -23.08 17.25
C ALA A 969 15.38 -22.11 16.61
N VAL A 970 15.68 -20.81 16.55
CA VAL A 970 14.86 -19.83 15.81
C VAL A 970 14.89 -20.13 14.31
N TRP A 971 16.08 -20.38 13.74
CA TRP A 971 16.23 -20.68 12.31
C TRP A 971 15.38 -21.89 11.89
N VAL A 972 15.37 -22.97 12.68
CA VAL A 972 14.56 -24.18 12.43
C VAL A 972 13.06 -23.85 12.43
N LEU A 973 12.58 -23.05 13.39
CA LEU A 973 11.15 -22.71 13.46
C LEU A 973 10.70 -21.74 12.37
N LEU A 974 11.53 -20.76 12.00
CA LEU A 974 11.21 -19.85 10.89
C LEU A 974 11.22 -20.57 9.53
N ASN A 975 12.08 -21.59 9.36
CA ASN A 975 12.16 -22.41 8.16
C ASN A 975 11.24 -23.66 8.19
N ALA A 976 10.41 -23.82 9.23
CA ALA A 976 9.46 -24.92 9.31
C ALA A 976 8.46 -24.84 8.13
N PRO A 977 8.20 -25.93 7.37
CA PRO A 977 7.35 -25.88 6.19
C PRO A 977 5.94 -25.34 6.44
N GLU A 978 5.40 -25.48 7.66
CA GLU A 978 4.08 -24.98 8.05
C GLU A 978 4.03 -23.45 8.23
N PHE A 979 5.17 -22.78 8.46
CA PHE A 979 5.20 -21.34 8.75
C PHE A 979 4.56 -20.53 7.60
N VAL A 980 4.89 -20.89 6.35
CA VAL A 980 4.42 -20.23 5.13
C VAL A 980 3.01 -20.64 4.69
N PHE A 981 2.25 -21.34 5.54
CA PHE A 981 0.85 -21.68 5.29
C PHE A 981 -0.10 -21.10 6.33
N THR A 982 -1.31 -20.83 5.83
CA THR A 982 -2.51 -20.66 6.64
C THR A 982 -3.09 -22.07 6.92
N PRO A 983 -3.30 -22.45 8.19
CA PRO A 983 -3.80 -23.78 8.56
C PRO A 983 -5.29 -23.94 8.28
#